data_AF-A0A178FL56-F1
#
_entry.id   AF-A0A178FL56-F1
#
_cell.length_a   1.000
_cell.length_b   1.000
_cell.length_c   1.000
_cell.angle_alpha   90.00
_cell.angle_beta   90.00
_cell.angle_gamma   90.00
#
_symmetry.space_group_name_H-M   'P 1'
#
loop_
_entity.id
_entity.type
_entity.pdbx_description
1 polymer ?
#
loop_
_entity_poly.entity_id
_entity_poly.type
_entity_poly.pdbx_seq_one_letter_code
_entity_poly.pdbx_strand_id
1 'polypeptide(L)'
;MVGLASAAGLVGFLSEPDTELKVFALKALDAQVDLLWTEIAGSVGQIEALSEDESFPERELASLVAAKVYYHLQEYSESMVFALGAGNRFDIENGGEFEETIISKCVDTFISTCSMLKASQTTGRGGASQLNTSFPRNEGGVSSTSAGLSSPITPFSQSALPSKSLLSRPESSAETSYPVGEDRGSGRDDVPVILQRGTQRQLQNIIKRLFDRCFEQQRYRQVIGIAVEAKNLDIIRVAILRAAHDAKEQGVEPSKRGEELMEYVLGICMNVVQERGFRNEILKLILELLNEIPSPDYFSIAKCVVYLNEHSMASDILQKLVAKGDASSLAVAYQISFDLYDNSTQEFLKKVRQELSAAIAEPKETGSAEKREQKPKESKETDKLLSDDEEEDDDEDEDDEDEETSPARRKFTDEGRASLKSIRSILDGANSIQLNLEFLYRNNKADIAVLDKIKDSLEARNSIFHTGVTCANAFMHAGTTHDKFFRDNLDWLGKAVNWSKFTATAALGVIHRGNLTQGQKLLAPYLPKESMAGVGNSGSVYSQGGSLYAFGLIYANHEGWAVDHIREHFNKATEEVVQHGGALGLGVAAMGTGDEGIYADLNKVLNADLALNGEAVGLAMGLVMLGTGNMKALEDMIQYAHLTQHEKIIRGLAMGMALIMYGRQEAADELIHGLLGDPDPTLRYGGIMAIALAYCGTGSNKAVRKLLHVAVSDVSDDVRRAAVMSLGFILFRKHQSVPRMVELLSESYNPHVRYGAAMALGISCAGTGLDEAIDLLEPMLKDPTDFVRQGALIALSMVLVQQNEAMNPKVGTIRTAMQKVIADRHEDAMAKFGCALALGIIDAGGRNCTISLQTQSGNLNMPGVVGMAVFTQYWYWFPLTHFLSLSFTPTAVIGVDQKLEVPDFKFHSNTRPSLFDYPPEQQVKADEAPEKIKTAVLSTTAQAKRRAQKREKQRSGSIDIEQTPTTPKSAAQQLPEKMDVDEAPKAEESKASGDKEAAAEPKRKPEKEKVGYEISNLSRVLPAQVKYISFPDQRYEPVKKATGGVVVLLDKKPSEPRDIIELSASKETKPAATAAAGSSQANTVQSRLNAALQGAAQAASAAAPSTPARPGASSGAAAAAGVLTAVDEDEEGVEEAPVPDDFTYETEGEDEEL
;
A
#
# COMPACT_ATOMS: atom_id res chain seq x y z
N MET A 1 -34.15 -37.81 -56.04
CA MET A 1 -34.03 -36.88 -57.17
C MET A 1 -33.59 -35.55 -56.60
N VAL A 2 -32.28 -35.28 -56.68
CA VAL A 2 -31.65 -34.02 -56.27
C VAL A 2 -31.52 -33.24 -57.57
N GLY A 3 -32.46 -32.34 -57.83
CA GLY A 3 -32.24 -31.29 -58.82
C GLY A 3 -31.42 -30.21 -58.14
N LEU A 4 -30.21 -29.95 -58.62
CA LEU A 4 -29.50 -28.72 -58.31
C LEU A 4 -30.39 -27.56 -58.78
N ALA A 5 -31.11 -26.94 -57.87
CA ALA A 5 -31.88 -25.74 -58.16
C ALA A 5 -30.87 -24.58 -58.27
N SER A 6 -30.49 -24.21 -59.49
CA SER A 6 -29.73 -22.98 -59.69
C SER A 6 -30.62 -21.78 -59.37
N ALA A 7 -30.07 -20.81 -58.63
CA ALA A 7 -30.71 -19.56 -58.28
C ALA A 7 -30.87 -18.61 -59.48
N ALA A 8 -30.20 -18.88 -60.62
CA ALA A 8 -30.25 -18.02 -61.80
C ALA A 8 -31.68 -17.70 -62.30
N GLY A 9 -32.61 -18.65 -62.19
CA GLY A 9 -34.02 -18.43 -62.52
C GLY A 9 -34.73 -17.50 -61.53
N LEU A 10 -34.42 -17.63 -60.24
CA LEU A 10 -34.97 -16.77 -59.17
C LEU A 10 -34.39 -15.35 -59.22
N VAL A 11 -33.09 -15.23 -59.52
CA VAL A 11 -32.42 -13.95 -59.74
C VAL A 11 -32.96 -13.24 -60.99
N GLY A 12 -33.28 -13.99 -62.06
CA GLY A 12 -33.93 -13.45 -63.24
C GLY A 12 -35.28 -12.79 -62.92
N PHE A 13 -36.07 -13.37 -62.02
CA PHE A 13 -37.35 -12.79 -61.58
C PHE A 13 -37.20 -11.50 -60.76
N LEU A 14 -36.03 -11.22 -60.17
CA LEU A 14 -35.77 -9.93 -59.50
C LEU A 14 -35.64 -8.77 -60.50
N SER A 15 -35.25 -9.07 -61.74
CA SER A 15 -35.08 -8.07 -62.81
C SER A 15 -36.37 -7.73 -63.57
N GLU A 16 -37.43 -8.54 -63.40
CA GLU A 16 -38.75 -8.31 -63.99
C GLU A 16 -39.48 -7.17 -63.25
N PRO A 17 -40.29 -6.34 -63.93
CA PRO A 17 -40.96 -5.19 -63.32
C PRO A 17 -42.14 -5.56 -62.41
N ASP A 18 -42.63 -6.81 -62.46
CA ASP A 18 -43.81 -7.25 -61.72
C ASP A 18 -43.51 -7.48 -60.22
N THR A 19 -44.25 -6.77 -59.36
CA THR A 19 -44.11 -6.81 -57.90
C THR A 19 -44.43 -8.19 -57.32
N GLU A 20 -45.39 -8.92 -57.88
CA GLU A 20 -45.78 -10.26 -57.39
C GLU A 20 -44.68 -11.30 -57.65
N LEU A 21 -44.00 -11.19 -58.81
CA LEU A 21 -42.88 -12.06 -59.16
C LEU A 21 -41.66 -11.79 -58.28
N LYS A 22 -41.36 -10.52 -57.97
CA LYS A 22 -40.30 -10.15 -57.03
C LYS A 22 -40.54 -10.71 -55.63
N VAL A 23 -41.78 -10.64 -55.14
CA VAL A 23 -42.18 -11.22 -53.84
C VAL A 23 -42.02 -12.74 -53.82
N PHE A 24 -42.45 -13.42 -54.88
CA PHE A 24 -42.26 -14.87 -55.00
C PHE A 24 -40.78 -15.25 -55.04
N ALA A 25 -39.97 -14.52 -55.82
CA ALA A 25 -38.54 -14.72 -55.90
C ALA A 25 -37.85 -14.55 -54.54
N LEU A 26 -38.15 -13.47 -53.81
CA LEU A 26 -37.54 -13.21 -52.51
C LEU A 26 -37.92 -14.27 -51.45
N LYS A 27 -39.17 -14.75 -51.42
CA LYS A 27 -39.60 -15.85 -50.52
C LYS A 27 -38.91 -17.18 -50.82
N ALA A 28 -38.74 -17.50 -52.10
CA ALA A 28 -38.04 -18.70 -52.52
C ALA A 28 -36.53 -18.60 -52.23
N LEU A 29 -35.95 -17.41 -52.39
CA LEU A 29 -34.56 -17.13 -52.06
C LEU A 29 -34.32 -17.28 -50.56
N ASP A 30 -35.14 -16.67 -49.69
CA ASP A 30 -35.01 -16.75 -48.22
C ASP A 30 -34.93 -18.20 -47.68
N ALA A 31 -35.72 -19.12 -48.25
CA ALA A 31 -35.74 -20.52 -47.87
C ALA A 31 -34.49 -21.32 -48.29
N GLN A 32 -33.71 -20.82 -49.25
CA GLN A 32 -32.59 -21.54 -49.86
C GLN A 32 -31.27 -20.75 -49.81
N VAL A 33 -31.21 -19.60 -49.12
CA VAL A 33 -30.01 -18.74 -49.07
C VAL A 33 -28.79 -19.52 -48.61
N ASP A 34 -28.91 -20.35 -47.57
CA ASP A 34 -27.79 -21.10 -47.00
C ASP A 34 -27.16 -22.09 -47.99
N LEU A 35 -27.91 -22.53 -49.00
CA LEU A 35 -27.46 -23.45 -50.03
C LEU A 35 -27.00 -22.72 -51.31
N LEU A 36 -27.60 -21.57 -51.62
CA LEU A 36 -27.47 -20.88 -52.92
C LEU A 36 -26.79 -19.51 -52.86
N TRP A 37 -26.24 -19.11 -51.71
CA TRP A 37 -25.62 -17.79 -51.51
C TRP A 37 -24.55 -17.43 -52.55
N THR A 38 -23.77 -18.40 -53.05
CA THR A 38 -22.70 -18.16 -54.05
C THR A 38 -23.22 -17.62 -55.37
N GLU A 39 -24.43 -18.03 -55.79
CA GLU A 39 -25.08 -17.57 -57.01
C GLU A 39 -25.81 -16.25 -56.78
N ILE A 40 -26.35 -16.03 -55.57
CA ILE A 40 -27.08 -14.81 -55.19
C ILE A 40 -26.12 -13.63 -54.99
N ALA A 41 -24.90 -13.89 -54.51
CA ALA A 41 -23.86 -12.90 -54.23
C ALA A 41 -23.61 -11.93 -55.42
N GLY A 42 -23.61 -12.44 -56.65
CA GLY A 42 -23.42 -11.62 -57.86
C GLY A 42 -24.57 -10.65 -58.17
N SER A 43 -25.72 -10.80 -57.51
CA SER A 43 -26.94 -10.03 -57.73
C SER A 43 -27.41 -9.23 -56.50
N VAL A 44 -26.59 -9.18 -55.44
CA VAL A 44 -26.95 -8.51 -54.17
C VAL A 44 -27.35 -7.06 -54.38
N GLY A 45 -26.67 -6.30 -55.24
CA GLY A 45 -27.03 -4.91 -55.52
C GLY A 45 -28.46 -4.71 -56.06
N GLN A 46 -29.07 -5.71 -56.69
CA GLN A 46 -30.49 -5.66 -57.08
C GLN A 46 -31.41 -5.84 -55.87
N ILE A 47 -31.03 -6.70 -54.93
CA ILE A 47 -31.75 -6.93 -53.68
C ILE A 47 -31.65 -5.69 -52.78
N GLU A 48 -30.50 -5.02 -52.77
CA GLU A 48 -30.30 -3.74 -52.08
C GLU A 48 -31.22 -2.65 -52.63
N ALA A 49 -31.27 -2.49 -53.95
CA ALA A 49 -32.16 -1.51 -54.59
C ALA A 49 -33.64 -1.75 -54.23
N LEU A 50 -34.06 -3.02 -54.13
CA LEU A 50 -35.41 -3.39 -53.68
C LEU A 50 -35.63 -3.12 -52.18
N SER A 51 -34.57 -3.20 -51.37
CA SER A 51 -34.61 -2.87 -49.94
C SER A 51 -34.61 -1.36 -49.67
N GLU A 52 -34.15 -0.54 -50.62
CA GLU A 52 -34.13 0.92 -50.51
C GLU A 52 -35.41 1.57 -51.06
N ASP A 53 -36.15 0.89 -51.93
CA ASP A 53 -37.39 1.38 -52.52
C ASP A 53 -38.53 1.42 -51.48
N GLU A 54 -38.98 2.64 -51.14
CA GLU A 54 -40.08 2.86 -50.20
C GLU A 54 -41.45 2.45 -50.75
N SER A 55 -41.59 2.28 -52.07
CA SER A 55 -42.84 1.88 -52.72
C SER A 55 -43.09 0.37 -52.69
N PHE A 56 -42.10 -0.44 -52.30
CA PHE A 56 -42.16 -1.89 -52.34
C PHE A 56 -42.79 -2.51 -51.06
N PRO A 57 -43.83 -3.37 -51.18
CA PRO A 57 -44.56 -3.91 -50.02
C PRO A 57 -43.76 -4.86 -49.11
N GLU A 58 -42.84 -5.66 -49.65
CA GLU A 58 -42.06 -6.66 -48.88
C GLU A 58 -40.59 -6.24 -48.71
N ARG A 59 -40.35 -4.95 -48.47
CA ARG A 59 -39.02 -4.38 -48.22
C ARG A 59 -38.25 -5.08 -47.09
N GLU A 60 -38.95 -5.44 -46.03
CA GLU A 60 -38.39 -6.14 -44.88
C GLU A 60 -37.81 -7.51 -45.26
N LEU A 61 -38.43 -8.19 -46.23
CA LEU A 61 -38.01 -9.50 -46.70
C LEU A 61 -36.78 -9.38 -47.62
N ALA A 62 -36.76 -8.38 -48.51
CA ALA A 62 -35.58 -8.06 -49.31
C ALA A 62 -34.36 -7.74 -48.43
N SER A 63 -34.57 -6.97 -47.36
CA SER A 63 -33.53 -6.62 -46.39
C SER A 63 -33.00 -7.86 -45.64
N LEU A 64 -33.87 -8.80 -45.27
CA LEU A 64 -33.47 -10.05 -44.60
C LEU A 64 -32.63 -10.95 -45.52
N VAL A 65 -33.02 -11.09 -46.79
CA VAL A 65 -32.28 -11.88 -47.77
C VAL A 65 -30.90 -11.27 -48.03
N ALA A 66 -30.82 -9.94 -48.19
CA ALA A 66 -29.55 -9.23 -48.32
C ALA A 66 -28.65 -9.48 -47.08
N ALA A 67 -29.22 -9.40 -45.88
CA ALA A 67 -28.48 -9.64 -44.64
C ALA A 67 -27.88 -11.06 -44.58
N LYS A 68 -28.64 -12.09 -44.96
CA LYS A 68 -28.16 -13.49 -45.00
C LYS A 68 -27.05 -13.69 -46.04
N VAL A 69 -27.15 -13.04 -47.20
CA VAL A 69 -26.09 -13.13 -48.22
C VAL A 69 -24.81 -12.45 -47.73
N TYR A 70 -24.89 -11.25 -47.14
CA TYR A 70 -23.74 -10.56 -46.56
C TYR A 70 -23.13 -11.32 -45.37
N TYR A 71 -23.93 -12.06 -44.61
CA TYR A 71 -23.43 -12.95 -43.56
C TYR A 71 -22.53 -14.05 -44.14
N HIS A 72 -22.96 -14.71 -45.22
CA HIS A 72 -22.16 -15.73 -45.90
C HIS A 72 -20.92 -15.15 -46.61
N LEU A 73 -20.99 -13.89 -47.05
CA LEU A 73 -19.84 -13.13 -47.56
C LEU A 73 -18.86 -12.67 -46.46
N GLN A 74 -19.18 -12.91 -45.18
CA GLN A 74 -18.42 -12.48 -44.00
C GLN A 74 -18.34 -10.96 -43.82
N GLU A 75 -19.18 -10.19 -44.53
CA GLU A 75 -19.33 -8.75 -44.36
C GLU A 75 -20.41 -8.45 -43.31
N TYR A 76 -20.08 -8.78 -42.06
CA TYR A 76 -21.04 -8.69 -40.93
C TYR A 76 -21.56 -7.28 -40.65
N SER A 77 -20.77 -6.24 -40.97
CA SER A 77 -21.17 -4.84 -40.77
C SER A 77 -22.33 -4.45 -41.69
N GLU A 78 -22.30 -4.90 -42.95
CA GLU A 78 -23.38 -4.64 -43.92
C GLU A 78 -24.58 -5.55 -43.64
N SER A 79 -24.32 -6.83 -43.35
CA SER A 79 -25.33 -7.80 -42.92
C SER A 79 -26.18 -7.25 -41.76
N MET A 80 -25.54 -6.67 -40.74
CA MET A 80 -26.22 -6.05 -39.61
C MET A 80 -27.12 -4.88 -40.02
N VAL A 81 -26.67 -3.99 -40.91
CA VAL A 81 -27.48 -2.84 -41.36
C VAL A 81 -28.75 -3.31 -42.07
N PHE A 82 -28.63 -4.30 -42.94
CA PHE A 82 -29.78 -4.88 -43.64
C PHE A 82 -30.68 -5.69 -42.70
N ALA A 83 -30.12 -6.38 -41.69
CA ALA A 83 -30.90 -7.04 -40.64
C ALA A 83 -31.70 -6.03 -39.80
N LEU A 84 -31.09 -4.89 -39.46
CA LEU A 84 -31.79 -3.78 -38.79
C LEU A 84 -32.90 -3.17 -39.67
N GLY A 85 -32.71 -3.19 -41.00
CA GLY A 85 -33.71 -2.78 -41.99
C GLY A 85 -34.89 -3.77 -42.13
N ALA A 86 -34.69 -5.04 -41.81
CA ALA A 86 -35.72 -6.08 -41.84
C ALA A 86 -36.74 -5.95 -40.68
N GLY A 87 -36.44 -5.18 -39.64
CA GLY A 87 -37.40 -4.80 -38.60
C GLY A 87 -38.04 -5.99 -37.88
N ASN A 88 -39.35 -6.21 -38.12
CA ASN A 88 -40.12 -7.25 -37.44
C ASN A 88 -39.90 -8.66 -38.03
N ARG A 89 -39.25 -8.80 -39.19
CA ARG A 89 -38.92 -10.10 -39.79
C ARG A 89 -37.61 -10.70 -39.27
N PHE A 90 -36.85 -9.93 -38.48
CA PHE A 90 -35.67 -10.40 -37.78
C PHE A 90 -36.06 -10.84 -36.36
N ASP A 91 -36.29 -12.14 -36.20
CA ASP A 91 -36.71 -12.73 -34.92
C ASP A 91 -35.51 -13.09 -34.06
N ILE A 92 -35.41 -12.45 -32.88
CA ILE A 92 -34.35 -12.69 -31.87
C ILE A 92 -34.57 -14.03 -31.12
N GLU A 93 -35.72 -14.69 -31.34
CA GLU A 93 -36.09 -15.94 -30.68
C GLU A 93 -35.59 -17.19 -31.39
N ASN A 94 -35.31 -17.09 -32.69
CA ASN A 94 -34.63 -18.16 -33.42
C ASN A 94 -33.17 -18.21 -32.96
N GLY A 95 -32.81 -19.24 -32.20
CA GLY A 95 -31.43 -19.51 -31.79
C GLY A 95 -30.56 -20.08 -32.92
N GLY A 96 -30.62 -19.46 -34.11
CA GLY A 96 -29.78 -19.82 -35.25
C GLY A 96 -28.41 -19.14 -35.21
N GLU A 97 -27.44 -19.72 -35.92
CA GLU A 97 -26.07 -19.19 -35.98
C GLU A 97 -25.99 -17.79 -36.60
N PHE A 98 -26.89 -17.49 -37.54
CA PHE A 98 -27.04 -16.18 -38.19
C PHE A 98 -27.49 -15.11 -37.18
N GLU A 99 -28.57 -15.38 -36.45
CA GLU A 99 -29.15 -14.46 -35.48
C GLU A 99 -28.18 -14.19 -34.32
N GLU A 100 -27.53 -15.21 -33.76
CA GLU A 100 -26.55 -15.04 -32.69
C GLU A 100 -25.36 -14.17 -33.12
N THR A 101 -24.84 -14.39 -34.33
CA THR A 101 -23.71 -13.61 -34.86
C THR A 101 -24.09 -12.14 -35.08
N ILE A 102 -25.27 -11.88 -35.65
CA ILE A 102 -25.74 -10.52 -35.88
C ILE A 102 -26.07 -9.81 -34.57
N ILE A 103 -26.66 -10.51 -33.59
CA ILE A 103 -26.91 -9.95 -32.27
C ILE A 103 -25.60 -9.58 -31.58
N SER A 104 -24.57 -10.44 -31.64
CA SER A 104 -23.24 -10.12 -31.12
C SER A 104 -22.70 -8.85 -31.78
N LYS A 105 -22.79 -8.75 -33.11
CA LYS A 105 -22.33 -7.55 -33.83
C LYS A 105 -23.14 -6.30 -33.50
N CYS A 106 -24.46 -6.42 -33.30
CA CYS A 106 -25.32 -5.34 -32.83
C CYS A 106 -24.86 -4.82 -31.46
N VAL A 107 -24.53 -5.72 -30.53
CA VAL A 107 -24.05 -5.34 -29.19
C VAL A 107 -22.70 -4.64 -29.27
N ASP A 108 -21.73 -5.18 -30.02
CA ASP A 108 -20.40 -4.58 -30.18
C ASP A 108 -20.45 -3.18 -30.81
N THR A 109 -21.29 -3.01 -31.83
CA THR A 109 -21.46 -1.74 -32.52
C THR A 109 -22.24 -0.73 -31.68
N PHE A 110 -23.20 -1.18 -30.87
CA PHE A 110 -23.88 -0.35 -29.89
C PHE A 110 -22.90 0.18 -28.83
N ILE A 111 -22.04 -0.69 -28.28
CA ILE A 111 -21.00 -0.31 -27.31
C ILE A 111 -20.05 0.73 -27.93
N SER A 112 -19.54 0.45 -29.13
CA SER A 112 -18.63 1.33 -29.85
C SER A 112 -19.25 2.71 -30.11
N THR A 113 -20.49 2.75 -30.61
CA THR A 113 -21.20 4.00 -30.92
C THR A 113 -21.47 4.84 -29.66
N CYS A 114 -21.89 4.20 -28.57
CA CYS A 114 -22.12 4.89 -27.30
C CYS A 114 -20.82 5.48 -26.72
N SER A 115 -19.71 4.74 -26.82
CA SER A 115 -18.40 5.19 -26.35
C SER A 115 -17.90 6.44 -27.11
N MET A 116 -18.08 6.47 -28.43
CA MET A 116 -17.68 7.60 -29.29
C MET A 116 -18.50 8.87 -29.02
N LEU A 117 -19.83 8.73 -28.89
CA LEU A 117 -20.72 9.86 -28.59
C LEU A 117 -20.34 10.56 -27.28
N LYS A 118 -19.95 9.79 -26.25
CA LYS A 118 -19.48 10.33 -24.98
C LYS A 118 -18.09 10.97 -25.05
N ALA A 119 -17.17 10.42 -25.84
CA ALA A 119 -15.85 11.03 -26.07
C ALA A 119 -15.98 12.43 -26.72
N SER A 120 -16.91 12.60 -27.67
CA SER A 120 -17.17 13.90 -28.30
C SER A 120 -17.88 14.92 -27.38
N GLN A 121 -18.69 14.46 -26.43
CA GLN A 121 -19.38 15.35 -25.48
C GLN A 121 -18.46 15.85 -24.36
N THR A 122 -17.50 15.04 -23.93
CA THR A 122 -16.54 15.38 -22.88
C THR A 122 -15.50 16.41 -23.33
N THR A 123 -15.08 16.39 -24.59
CA THR A 123 -14.20 17.42 -25.18
C THR A 123 -14.84 18.82 -25.27
N GLY A 124 -16.17 18.92 -25.18
CA GLY A 124 -16.89 20.20 -25.27
C GLY A 124 -17.15 20.92 -23.95
N ARG A 125 -16.92 20.27 -22.79
CA ARG A 125 -17.35 20.81 -21.47
C ARG A 125 -16.29 20.85 -20.37
N GLY A 126 -15.06 20.39 -20.61
CA GLY A 126 -13.96 20.50 -19.67
C GLY A 126 -12.76 21.18 -20.31
N GLY A 127 -12.57 22.48 -20.06
CA GLY A 127 -11.24 23.07 -20.20
C GLY A 127 -10.35 22.41 -19.15
N ALA A 128 -9.61 21.36 -19.54
CA ALA A 128 -8.50 20.90 -18.74
C ALA A 128 -7.56 22.11 -18.57
N SER A 129 -7.31 22.54 -17.33
CA SER A 129 -6.27 23.52 -17.05
C SER A 129 -4.95 22.93 -17.54
N GLN A 130 -4.53 23.36 -18.73
CA GLN A 130 -3.26 22.97 -19.32
C GLN A 130 -2.15 23.58 -18.48
N LEU A 131 -1.12 22.79 -18.17
CA LEU A 131 0.14 23.34 -17.65
C LEU A 131 0.65 24.36 -18.67
N ASN A 132 0.81 25.63 -18.27
CA ASN A 132 1.32 26.66 -19.15
C ASN A 132 2.84 26.45 -19.34
N THR A 133 3.18 25.53 -20.25
CA THR A 133 4.47 25.32 -20.92
C THR A 133 5.73 25.75 -20.14
N SER A 134 6.18 24.90 -19.23
CA SER A 134 7.56 24.91 -18.68
C SER A 134 8.48 23.87 -19.34
N PHE A 135 7.94 23.03 -20.25
CA PHE A 135 8.71 22.08 -21.06
C PHE A 135 8.86 22.58 -22.50
N PRO A 136 10.06 22.51 -23.13
CA PRO A 136 10.24 22.87 -24.53
C PRO A 136 9.41 21.92 -25.41
N ARG A 137 8.38 22.47 -26.04
CA ARG A 137 7.44 21.74 -26.90
C ARG A 137 8.14 21.40 -28.22
N ASN A 138 8.45 20.14 -28.46
CA ASN A 138 8.95 19.68 -29.76
C ASN A 138 7.77 19.52 -30.74
N GLU A 139 7.23 20.64 -31.21
CA GLU A 139 6.25 20.71 -32.29
C GLU A 139 6.88 21.37 -33.52
N GLY A 140 7.15 20.57 -34.55
CA GLY A 140 7.39 21.08 -35.90
C GLY A 140 8.66 20.53 -36.56
N GLY A 141 8.47 19.64 -37.53
CA GLY A 141 9.54 19.28 -38.46
C GLY A 141 10.01 20.49 -39.26
N VAL A 142 11.33 20.60 -39.38
CA VAL A 142 12.11 21.36 -40.39
C VAL A 142 11.97 22.89 -40.34
N SER A 143 12.90 23.56 -39.65
CA SER A 143 13.97 24.38 -40.26
C SER A 143 14.64 25.26 -39.20
N SER A 144 15.99 25.29 -39.21
CA SER A 144 16.87 26.39 -38.82
C SER A 144 16.55 27.13 -37.49
N THR A 145 17.32 26.98 -36.41
CA THR A 145 18.60 27.67 -36.24
C THR A 145 19.48 27.01 -35.17
N SER A 146 20.59 26.40 -35.58
CA SER A 146 21.74 26.12 -34.72
C SER A 146 22.88 27.06 -35.14
N ALA A 147 23.12 28.10 -34.35
CA ALA A 147 24.28 28.97 -34.52
C ALA A 147 24.76 29.51 -33.16
N GLY A 148 25.99 29.12 -32.78
CA GLY A 148 26.74 29.56 -31.59
C GLY A 148 26.73 28.49 -30.51
N LEU A 149 27.79 27.76 -30.18
CA LEU A 149 29.22 27.98 -30.32
C LEU A 149 29.89 26.60 -30.50
N SER A 150 30.66 26.41 -31.58
CA SER A 150 31.70 25.37 -31.63
C SER A 150 33.04 26.07 -31.82
N SER A 151 33.99 25.78 -30.93
CA SER A 151 35.40 26.01 -31.21
C SER A 151 35.91 24.89 -32.15
N PRO A 152 36.84 25.19 -33.07
CA PRO A 152 37.26 24.28 -34.12
C PRO A 152 38.43 23.38 -33.67
N ILE A 153 38.79 22.40 -34.53
CA ILE A 153 39.89 21.39 -34.47
C ILE A 153 39.32 20.01 -34.04
N THR A 154 38.86 19.12 -34.93
CA THR A 154 39.61 18.35 -35.95
C THR A 154 38.64 17.73 -36.98
N PRO A 155 39.07 17.38 -38.21
CA PRO A 155 38.21 16.76 -39.21
C PRO A 155 38.58 15.29 -39.44
N PHE A 156 37.76 14.32 -39.01
CA PHE A 156 37.70 13.01 -39.67
C PHE A 156 36.44 12.21 -39.30
N SER A 157 35.81 11.65 -40.34
CA SER A 157 34.82 10.57 -40.35
C SER A 157 33.36 10.88 -39.94
N GLN A 158 32.59 11.30 -40.94
CA GLN A 158 31.15 11.05 -41.02
C GLN A 158 30.89 9.58 -41.39
N SER A 159 30.27 8.81 -40.50
CA SER A 159 29.38 7.70 -40.87
C SER A 159 28.62 7.18 -39.63
N ALA A 160 27.47 7.77 -39.33
CA ALA A 160 26.47 7.14 -38.48
C ALA A 160 25.08 7.51 -39.02
N LEU A 161 24.56 6.65 -39.88
CA LEU A 161 23.14 6.62 -40.22
C LEU A 161 22.36 6.17 -38.96
N PRO A 162 21.23 6.80 -38.61
CA PRO A 162 20.38 6.30 -37.54
C PRO A 162 19.72 4.99 -37.98
N SER A 163 19.82 3.96 -37.14
CA SER A 163 19.15 2.68 -37.35
C SER A 163 17.63 2.87 -37.29
N LYS A 164 16.96 2.66 -38.43
CA LYS A 164 15.51 2.54 -38.49
C LYS A 164 15.08 1.28 -37.75
N SER A 165 14.78 1.43 -36.47
CA SER A 165 14.07 0.42 -35.68
C SER A 165 12.62 0.35 -36.17
N LEU A 166 12.22 -0.83 -36.67
CA LEU A 166 10.89 -1.12 -37.21
C LEU A 166 9.77 -1.19 -36.15
N LEU A 167 10.04 -0.75 -34.91
CA LEU A 167 9.09 -0.80 -33.79
C LEU A 167 8.40 0.53 -33.46
N SER A 168 8.73 1.64 -34.12
CA SER A 168 8.03 2.92 -33.92
C SER A 168 6.86 3.08 -34.89
N ARG A 169 5.83 2.26 -34.73
CA ARG A 169 4.50 2.54 -35.29
C ARG A 169 3.57 2.93 -34.14
N PRO A 170 2.89 4.09 -34.19
CA PRO A 170 1.78 4.34 -33.28
C PRO A 170 0.61 3.46 -33.75
N GLU A 171 0.28 2.39 -33.02
CA GLU A 171 -0.89 1.58 -33.33
C GLU A 171 -2.07 1.85 -32.40
N SER A 172 -3.14 2.28 -33.06
CA SER A 172 -4.53 1.93 -32.82
C SER A 172 -4.69 0.54 -32.19
N SER A 173 -5.47 0.50 -31.12
CA SER A 173 -5.92 -0.71 -30.45
C SER A 173 -6.81 -1.58 -31.33
N ALA A 174 -6.37 -2.80 -31.67
CA ALA A 174 -7.22 -3.98 -31.85
C ALA A 174 -6.36 -5.26 -31.77
N GLU A 175 -6.94 -6.31 -31.19
CA GLU A 175 -6.30 -7.54 -30.77
C GLU A 175 -5.97 -8.53 -31.91
N THR A 176 -5.07 -9.45 -31.55
CA THR A 176 -4.63 -10.68 -32.21
C THR A 176 -5.68 -11.43 -33.06
N SER A 177 -5.47 -11.46 -34.37
CA SER A 177 -5.73 -12.63 -35.24
C SER A 177 -4.81 -12.55 -36.47
N TYR A 178 -4.24 -13.70 -36.87
CA TYR A 178 -3.22 -13.80 -37.93
C TYR A 178 -3.77 -13.52 -39.36
N PRO A 179 -2.90 -13.23 -40.36
CA PRO A 179 -3.19 -12.30 -41.44
C PRO A 179 -3.62 -12.96 -42.76
N VAL A 180 -4.45 -12.26 -43.54
CA VAL A 180 -4.56 -12.45 -45.00
C VAL A 180 -4.68 -11.08 -45.67
N GLY A 181 -3.67 -10.76 -46.51
CA GLY A 181 -3.79 -9.96 -47.75
C GLY A 181 -4.18 -8.48 -47.69
N GLU A 182 -3.20 -7.60 -47.94
CA GLU A 182 -3.32 -6.16 -48.20
C GLU A 182 -4.26 -5.79 -49.38
N ASP A 183 -5.02 -4.67 -49.27
CA ASP A 183 -4.74 -3.47 -50.10
C ASP A 183 -5.46 -2.18 -49.58
N ARG A 184 -4.66 -1.08 -49.52
CA ARG A 184 -4.99 0.37 -49.66
C ARG A 184 -5.84 1.16 -48.64
N GLY A 185 -5.14 1.78 -47.68
CA GLY A 185 -4.84 3.23 -47.67
C GLY A 185 -5.97 4.27 -47.50
N SER A 186 -6.15 4.77 -46.28
CA SER A 186 -6.11 6.19 -45.85
C SER A 186 -7.00 6.44 -44.62
N GLY A 187 -6.40 6.95 -43.54
CA GLY A 187 -7.02 7.07 -42.21
C GLY A 187 -8.04 8.20 -42.09
N ARG A 188 -9.27 7.99 -42.58
CA ARG A 188 -10.38 8.91 -42.30
C ARG A 188 -11.78 8.31 -42.09
N ASP A 189 -11.95 6.98 -42.01
CA ASP A 189 -13.28 6.35 -41.97
C ASP A 189 -13.52 5.40 -40.78
N ASP A 190 -13.29 5.84 -39.54
CA ASP A 190 -13.80 5.12 -38.35
C ASP A 190 -15.15 5.70 -37.89
N VAL A 191 -16.06 5.99 -38.82
CA VAL A 191 -17.46 6.27 -38.48
C VAL A 191 -18.22 4.95 -38.68
N PRO A 192 -18.79 4.34 -37.62
CA PRO A 192 -19.63 3.16 -37.76
C PRO A 192 -20.65 3.34 -38.89
N VAL A 193 -20.78 2.37 -39.79
CA VAL A 193 -21.69 2.41 -40.96
C VAL A 193 -23.14 2.79 -40.57
N ILE A 194 -23.53 2.50 -39.33
CA ILE A 194 -24.81 2.89 -38.71
C ILE A 194 -25.01 4.41 -38.64
N LEU A 195 -23.97 5.18 -38.28
CA LEU A 195 -23.99 6.65 -38.22
C LEU A 195 -24.09 7.26 -39.62
N GLN A 196 -23.52 6.59 -40.62
CA GLN A 196 -23.59 7.03 -42.03
C GLN A 196 -24.98 6.77 -42.64
N ARG A 197 -25.67 5.67 -42.26
CA ARG A 197 -26.97 5.27 -42.82
C ARG A 197 -28.19 5.56 -41.92
N GLY A 198 -28.02 6.19 -40.76
CA GLY A 198 -29.11 6.65 -39.90
C GLY A 198 -29.93 5.56 -39.18
N THR A 199 -29.40 4.34 -39.04
CA THR A 199 -30.09 3.16 -38.47
C THR A 199 -29.99 3.02 -36.93
N GLN A 200 -29.59 4.09 -36.24
CA GLN A 200 -29.33 4.08 -34.80
C GLN A 200 -30.57 3.76 -33.95
N ARG A 201 -31.77 4.18 -34.40
CA ARG A 201 -33.02 3.93 -33.67
C ARG A 201 -33.41 2.45 -33.69
N GLN A 202 -33.23 1.79 -34.84
CA GLN A 202 -33.48 0.38 -35.01
C GLN A 202 -32.53 -0.44 -34.13
N LEU A 203 -31.26 -0.06 -34.08
CA LEU A 203 -30.27 -0.70 -33.19
C LEU A 203 -30.68 -0.57 -31.72
N GLN A 204 -31.08 0.63 -31.27
CA GLN A 204 -31.55 0.84 -29.91
C GLN A 204 -32.81 0.02 -29.58
N ASN A 205 -33.71 -0.18 -30.55
CA ASN A 205 -34.91 -0.98 -30.34
C ASN A 205 -34.60 -2.47 -30.18
N ILE A 206 -33.68 -3.03 -30.98
CA ILE A 206 -33.23 -4.42 -30.82
C ILE A 206 -32.55 -4.60 -29.46
N ILE A 207 -31.68 -3.68 -29.06
CA ILE A 207 -31.00 -3.74 -27.77
C ILE A 207 -32.01 -3.64 -26.60
N LYS A 208 -33.04 -2.79 -26.70
CA LYS A 208 -34.13 -2.74 -25.71
C LYS A 208 -34.87 -4.07 -25.62
N ARG A 209 -35.28 -4.66 -26.74
CA ARG A 209 -35.93 -5.99 -26.77
C ARG A 209 -35.02 -7.07 -26.13
N LEU A 210 -33.71 -7.00 -26.37
CA LEU A 210 -32.74 -7.91 -25.77
C LEU A 210 -32.66 -7.71 -24.24
N PHE A 211 -32.67 -6.47 -23.76
CA PHE A 211 -32.69 -6.17 -22.32
C PHE A 211 -34.00 -6.60 -21.66
N ASP A 212 -35.15 -6.38 -22.29
CA ASP A 212 -36.45 -6.82 -21.79
C ASP A 212 -36.47 -8.34 -21.60
N ARG A 213 -35.96 -9.10 -22.57
CA ARG A 213 -35.79 -10.57 -22.45
C ARG A 213 -34.85 -10.96 -21.31
N CYS A 214 -33.75 -10.23 -21.12
CA CYS A 214 -32.84 -10.47 -20.01
C CYS A 214 -33.49 -10.16 -18.65
N PHE A 215 -34.35 -9.15 -18.58
CA PHE A 215 -35.11 -8.82 -17.37
C PHE A 215 -36.15 -9.90 -17.05
N GLU A 216 -36.89 -10.39 -18.05
CA GLU A 216 -37.81 -11.54 -17.88
C GLU A 216 -37.10 -12.80 -17.37
N GLN A 217 -35.87 -13.06 -17.87
CA GLN A 217 -35.04 -14.18 -17.43
C GLN A 217 -34.29 -13.93 -16.11
N GLN A 218 -34.45 -12.77 -15.48
CA GLN A 218 -33.75 -12.36 -14.26
C GLN A 218 -32.21 -12.32 -14.38
N ARG A 219 -31.70 -12.09 -15.59
CA ARG A 219 -30.26 -12.01 -15.91
C ARG A 219 -29.75 -10.58 -15.85
N TYR A 220 -29.87 -9.96 -14.67
CA TYR A 220 -29.52 -8.55 -14.44
C TYR A 220 -28.02 -8.24 -14.57
N ARG A 221 -27.15 -9.18 -14.18
CA ARG A 221 -25.69 -8.99 -14.20
C ARG A 221 -25.16 -8.78 -15.63
N GLN A 222 -25.73 -9.48 -16.60
CA GLN A 222 -25.37 -9.37 -18.01
C GLN A 222 -25.75 -8.00 -18.58
N VAL A 223 -26.95 -7.51 -18.29
CA VAL A 223 -27.41 -6.18 -18.72
C VAL A 223 -26.52 -5.09 -18.13
N ILE A 224 -26.16 -5.20 -16.85
CA ILE A 224 -25.21 -4.28 -16.21
C ILE A 224 -23.85 -4.33 -16.88
N GLY A 225 -23.33 -5.52 -17.23
CA GLY A 225 -22.07 -5.66 -17.95
C GLY A 225 -22.06 -4.89 -19.28
N ILE A 226 -23.08 -5.13 -20.11
CA ILE A 226 -23.25 -4.43 -21.39
C ILE A 226 -23.41 -2.92 -21.19
N ALA A 227 -24.16 -2.49 -20.17
CA ALA A 227 -24.37 -1.08 -19.87
C ALA A 227 -23.09 -0.37 -19.41
N VAL A 228 -22.24 -1.05 -18.63
CA VAL A 228 -20.93 -0.54 -18.20
C VAL A 228 -19.99 -0.40 -19.40
N GLU A 229 -19.95 -1.40 -20.30
CA GLU A 229 -19.15 -1.34 -21.53
C GLU A 229 -19.62 -0.23 -22.48
N ALA A 230 -20.94 -0.08 -22.65
CA ALA A 230 -21.56 1.00 -23.43
C ALA A 230 -21.46 2.37 -22.74
N LYS A 231 -20.89 2.44 -21.53
CA LYS A 231 -20.79 3.63 -20.69
C LYS A 231 -22.13 4.33 -20.44
N ASN A 232 -23.25 3.61 -20.34
CA ASN A 232 -24.58 4.21 -20.22
C ASN A 232 -25.14 4.06 -18.79
N LEU A 233 -25.30 5.19 -18.08
CA LEU A 233 -25.74 5.25 -16.69
C LEU A 233 -27.25 4.99 -16.54
N ASP A 234 -28.05 5.40 -17.52
CA ASP A 234 -29.51 5.30 -17.44
C ASP A 234 -29.94 3.82 -17.44
N ILE A 235 -29.28 3.00 -18.25
CA ILE A 235 -29.53 1.55 -18.30
C ILE A 235 -29.16 0.89 -16.96
N ILE A 236 -28.06 1.31 -16.33
CA ILE A 236 -27.66 0.82 -15.00
C ILE A 236 -28.74 1.18 -13.97
N ARG A 237 -29.22 2.43 -13.97
CA ARG A 237 -30.28 2.89 -13.06
C ARG A 237 -31.56 2.05 -13.22
N VAL A 238 -32.01 1.88 -14.46
CA VAL A 238 -33.23 1.12 -14.78
C VAL A 238 -33.08 -0.34 -14.36
N ALA A 239 -31.93 -0.97 -14.62
CA ALA A 239 -31.69 -2.36 -14.24
C ALA A 239 -31.75 -2.57 -12.71
N ILE A 240 -31.20 -1.65 -11.92
CA ILE A 240 -31.22 -1.73 -10.45
C ILE A 240 -32.64 -1.51 -9.91
N LEU A 241 -33.35 -0.48 -10.38
CA LEU A 241 -34.72 -0.20 -9.94
C LEU A 241 -35.69 -1.33 -10.31
N ARG A 242 -35.53 -1.92 -11.50
CA ARG A 242 -36.34 -3.05 -11.94
C ARG A 242 -36.08 -4.30 -11.11
N ALA A 243 -34.81 -4.59 -10.81
CA ALA A 243 -34.46 -5.70 -9.93
C ALA A 243 -35.06 -5.55 -8.52
N ALA A 244 -35.11 -4.32 -7.99
CA ALA A 244 -35.75 -4.04 -6.71
C ALA A 244 -37.28 -4.23 -6.76
N HIS A 245 -37.92 -3.88 -7.88
CA HIS A 245 -39.36 -4.09 -8.09
C HIS A 245 -39.72 -5.57 -8.20
N ASP A 246 -39.02 -6.33 -9.04
CA ASP A 246 -39.25 -7.77 -9.22
C ASP A 246 -38.98 -8.57 -7.92
N ALA A 247 -38.08 -8.08 -7.05
CA ALA A 247 -37.88 -8.65 -5.73
C ALA A 247 -39.10 -8.45 -4.81
N LYS A 248 -39.75 -7.27 -4.87
CA LYS A 248 -41.00 -6.99 -4.11
C LYS A 248 -42.13 -7.95 -4.53
N GLU A 249 -42.27 -8.23 -5.82
CA GLU A 249 -43.32 -9.12 -6.34
C GLU A 249 -43.14 -10.59 -5.92
N GLN A 250 -41.91 -11.03 -5.64
CA GLN A 250 -41.59 -12.44 -5.32
C GLN A 250 -41.56 -12.75 -3.82
N GLY A 251 -41.83 -11.78 -2.94
CA GLY A 251 -41.81 -11.99 -1.48
C GLY A 251 -40.40 -12.23 -0.90
N VAL A 252 -39.35 -12.02 -1.69
CA VAL A 252 -37.97 -11.92 -1.21
C VAL A 252 -37.78 -10.49 -0.69
N GLU A 253 -37.12 -10.30 0.45
CA GLU A 253 -36.85 -8.94 0.94
C GLU A 253 -36.23 -8.09 -0.18
N PRO A 254 -36.85 -6.97 -0.56
CA PRO A 254 -36.47 -6.21 -1.75
C PRO A 254 -35.08 -5.58 -1.64
N SER A 255 -34.56 -5.47 -0.41
CA SER A 255 -33.22 -5.01 -0.10
C SER A 255 -32.14 -5.97 -0.62
N LYS A 256 -32.27 -7.28 -0.41
CA LYS A 256 -31.15 -8.22 -0.59
C LYS A 256 -30.66 -8.35 -2.03
N ARG A 257 -31.56 -8.50 -3.01
CA ARG A 257 -31.16 -8.62 -4.44
C ARG A 257 -30.64 -7.31 -5.01
N GLY A 258 -31.25 -6.19 -4.63
CA GLY A 258 -30.78 -4.85 -5.02
C GLY A 258 -29.39 -4.59 -4.45
N GLU A 259 -29.17 -4.91 -3.17
CA GLU A 259 -27.87 -4.79 -2.48
C GLU A 259 -26.79 -5.66 -3.12
N GLU A 260 -27.08 -6.92 -3.43
CA GLU A 260 -26.12 -7.81 -4.11
C GLU A 260 -25.73 -7.28 -5.51
N LEU A 261 -26.69 -6.72 -6.26
CA LEU A 261 -26.42 -6.10 -7.56
C LEU A 261 -25.62 -4.80 -7.40
N MET A 262 -25.90 -3.99 -6.39
CA MET A 262 -25.13 -2.78 -6.08
C MET A 262 -23.69 -3.12 -5.67
N GLU A 263 -23.48 -4.15 -4.84
CA GLU A 263 -22.15 -4.64 -4.48
C GLU A 263 -21.41 -5.15 -5.71
N TYR A 264 -22.10 -5.84 -6.63
CA TYR A 264 -21.54 -6.28 -7.90
C TYR A 264 -21.12 -5.09 -8.79
N VAL A 265 -21.99 -4.08 -8.95
CA VAL A 265 -21.67 -2.85 -9.71
C VAL A 265 -20.50 -2.11 -9.09
N LEU A 266 -20.47 -1.98 -7.76
CA LEU A 266 -19.35 -1.38 -7.04
C LEU A 266 -18.05 -2.17 -7.25
N GLY A 267 -18.12 -3.51 -7.24
CA GLY A 267 -16.99 -4.38 -7.55
C GLY A 267 -16.46 -4.20 -8.98
N ILE A 268 -17.35 -4.08 -9.98
CA ILE A 268 -16.98 -3.78 -11.38
C ILE A 268 -16.35 -2.39 -11.47
N CYS A 269 -16.97 -1.40 -10.83
CA CYS A 269 -16.54 -0.01 -10.81
C CYS A 269 -15.10 0.13 -10.28
N MET A 270 -14.72 -0.68 -9.28
CA MET A 270 -13.38 -0.63 -8.68
C MET A 270 -12.32 -1.45 -9.43
N ASN A 271 -12.70 -2.59 -10.04
CA ASN A 271 -11.73 -3.54 -10.60
C ASN A 271 -11.61 -3.51 -12.13
N VAL A 272 -12.69 -3.15 -12.83
CA VAL A 272 -12.79 -3.24 -14.29
C VAL A 272 -12.73 -1.86 -14.94
N VAL A 273 -13.43 -0.87 -14.37
CA VAL A 273 -13.48 0.49 -14.93
C VAL A 273 -12.15 1.21 -14.70
N GLN A 274 -11.40 1.44 -15.78
CA GLN A 274 -10.10 2.12 -15.73
C GLN A 274 -10.24 3.66 -15.73
N GLU A 275 -11.24 4.19 -16.43
CA GLU A 275 -11.44 5.64 -16.56
C GLU A 275 -12.02 6.25 -15.28
N ARG A 276 -11.31 7.21 -14.70
CA ARG A 276 -11.74 7.90 -13.47
C ARG A 276 -13.05 8.65 -13.64
N GLY A 277 -13.23 9.35 -14.76
CA GLY A 277 -14.42 10.17 -15.00
C GLY A 277 -15.68 9.34 -14.95
N PHE A 278 -15.72 8.25 -15.73
CA PHE A 278 -16.84 7.33 -15.76
C PHE A 278 -17.04 6.58 -14.44
N ARG A 279 -15.95 6.20 -13.74
CA ARG A 279 -16.03 5.61 -12.40
C ARG A 279 -16.73 6.54 -11.40
N ASN A 280 -16.40 7.83 -11.43
CA ASN A 280 -17.03 8.82 -10.57
C ASN A 280 -18.52 8.99 -10.90
N GLU A 281 -18.90 8.97 -12.18
CA GLU A 281 -20.30 9.03 -12.60
C GLU A 281 -21.11 7.82 -12.07
N ILE A 282 -20.57 6.61 -12.19
CA ILE A 282 -21.22 5.40 -11.64
C ILE A 282 -21.35 5.49 -10.12
N LEU A 283 -20.32 5.95 -9.42
CA LEU A 283 -20.36 6.08 -7.97
C LEU A 283 -21.40 7.09 -7.50
N LYS A 284 -21.57 8.21 -8.22
CA LYS A 284 -22.64 9.19 -7.95
C LYS A 284 -24.02 8.56 -8.13
N LEU A 285 -24.21 7.81 -9.21
CA LEU A 285 -25.47 7.10 -9.45
C LEU A 285 -25.77 6.10 -8.32
N ILE A 286 -24.78 5.32 -7.88
CA ILE A 286 -24.94 4.39 -6.75
C ILE A 286 -25.29 5.15 -5.47
N LEU A 287 -24.66 6.29 -5.22
CA LEU A 287 -24.92 7.11 -4.03
C LEU A 287 -26.34 7.69 -4.03
N GLU A 288 -26.83 8.16 -5.17
CA GLU A 288 -28.23 8.59 -5.35
C GLU A 288 -29.19 7.44 -5.03
N LEU A 289 -28.97 6.26 -5.64
CA LEU A 289 -29.81 5.08 -5.43
C LEU A 289 -29.78 4.58 -3.98
N LEU A 290 -28.63 4.64 -3.31
CA LEU A 290 -28.52 4.23 -1.90
C LEU A 290 -29.25 5.18 -0.96
N ASN A 291 -29.34 6.48 -1.29
CA ASN A 291 -30.09 7.46 -0.49
C ASN A 291 -31.62 7.34 -0.66
N GLU A 292 -32.10 6.79 -1.78
CA GLU A 292 -33.53 6.55 -2.03
C GLU A 292 -34.09 5.38 -1.16
N ILE A 293 -33.23 4.55 -0.55
CA ILE A 293 -33.65 3.37 0.22
C ILE A 293 -33.99 3.74 1.69
N PRO A 294 -35.11 3.25 2.27
CA PRO A 294 -35.53 3.56 3.65
C PRO A 294 -34.55 3.11 4.76
N SER A 295 -33.84 2.00 4.56
CA SER A 295 -32.78 1.48 5.44
C SER A 295 -31.46 1.38 4.65
N PRO A 296 -30.75 2.50 4.45
CA PRO A 296 -29.55 2.51 3.64
C PRO A 296 -28.40 1.76 4.34
N ASP A 297 -27.64 0.97 3.58
CA ASP A 297 -26.34 0.48 4.04
C ASP A 297 -25.33 1.63 4.10
N TYR A 298 -25.22 2.23 5.27
CA TYR A 298 -24.30 3.34 5.52
C TYR A 298 -22.84 2.99 5.25
N PHE A 299 -22.43 1.72 5.28
CA PHE A 299 -21.04 1.32 5.00
C PHE A 299 -20.72 1.39 3.51
N SER A 300 -21.65 0.95 2.65
CA SER A 300 -21.51 1.08 1.20
C SER A 300 -21.56 2.54 0.76
N ILE A 301 -22.42 3.35 1.38
CA ILE A 301 -22.45 4.80 1.15
C ILE A 301 -21.12 5.44 1.57
N ALA A 302 -20.63 5.14 2.78
CA ALA A 302 -19.35 5.69 3.26
C ALA A 302 -18.19 5.35 2.31
N LYS A 303 -18.12 4.12 1.79
CA LYS A 303 -17.14 3.74 0.76
C LYS A 303 -17.27 4.63 -0.48
N CYS A 304 -18.47 4.77 -1.04
CA CYS A 304 -18.68 5.60 -2.24
C CYS A 304 -18.29 7.07 -2.00
N VAL A 305 -18.65 7.63 -0.85
CA VAL A 305 -18.33 9.01 -0.46
C VAL A 305 -16.82 9.24 -0.39
N VAL A 306 -16.07 8.29 0.19
CA VAL A 306 -14.60 8.36 0.25
C VAL A 306 -13.98 8.35 -1.14
N TYR A 307 -14.47 7.48 -2.04
CA TYR A 307 -13.96 7.42 -3.42
C TYR A 307 -14.29 8.66 -4.24
N LEU A 308 -15.46 9.26 -4.03
CA LEU A 308 -15.88 10.52 -4.65
C LEU A 308 -15.18 11.74 -4.04
N ASN A 309 -14.59 11.59 -2.85
CA ASN A 309 -13.95 12.66 -2.08
C ASN A 309 -14.93 13.81 -1.72
N GLU A 310 -16.21 13.49 -1.50
CA GLU A 310 -17.28 14.45 -1.17
C GLU A 310 -17.46 14.58 0.35
N HIS A 311 -16.72 15.51 0.97
CA HIS A 311 -16.66 15.66 2.44
C HIS A 311 -17.99 16.08 3.08
N SER A 312 -18.78 16.92 2.40
CA SER A 312 -20.07 17.41 2.89
C SER A 312 -21.04 16.27 3.20
N MET A 313 -21.16 15.32 2.27
CA MET A 313 -22.04 14.16 2.40
C MET A 313 -21.64 13.25 3.57
N ALA A 314 -20.34 13.06 3.81
CA ALA A 314 -19.85 12.30 4.96
C ALA A 314 -20.25 12.97 6.29
N SER A 315 -20.10 14.30 6.37
CA SER A 315 -20.49 15.06 7.56
C SER A 315 -22.00 14.97 7.81
N ASP A 316 -22.81 15.04 6.76
CA ASP A 316 -24.27 14.95 6.83
C ASP A 316 -24.74 13.56 7.28
N ILE A 317 -24.08 12.49 6.83
CA ILE A 317 -24.37 11.12 7.26
C ILE A 317 -24.08 10.96 8.76
N LEU A 318 -22.93 11.42 9.24
CA LEU A 318 -22.58 11.37 10.65
C LEU A 318 -23.58 12.16 11.50
N GLN A 319 -23.98 13.35 11.04
CA GLN A 319 -25.00 14.15 11.72
C GLN A 319 -26.39 13.48 11.71
N LYS A 320 -26.80 12.85 10.60
CA LYS A 320 -28.06 12.08 10.49
C LYS A 320 -28.07 10.90 11.48
N LEU A 321 -26.97 10.17 11.60
CA LEU A 321 -26.86 9.03 12.52
C LEU A 321 -26.86 9.46 13.99
N VAL A 322 -26.20 10.57 14.32
CA VAL A 322 -26.24 11.14 15.69
C VAL A 322 -27.64 11.67 16.02
N ALA A 323 -28.34 12.29 15.06
CA ALA A 323 -29.69 12.82 15.26
C ALA A 323 -30.74 11.73 15.55
N LYS A 324 -30.53 10.49 15.06
CA LYS A 324 -31.42 9.36 15.34
C LYS A 324 -31.35 8.89 16.80
N GLY A 325 -30.28 9.17 17.54
CA GLY A 325 -30.17 8.92 18.99
C GLY A 325 -30.11 7.45 19.43
N ASP A 326 -30.34 6.47 18.55
CA ASP A 326 -30.28 5.04 18.89
C ASP A 326 -28.85 4.56 19.20
N ALA A 327 -28.69 3.68 20.19
CA ALA A 327 -27.41 3.06 20.54
C ALA A 327 -26.78 2.27 19.37
N SER A 328 -27.62 1.66 18.51
CA SER A 328 -27.18 1.00 17.27
C SER A 328 -26.68 2.00 16.23
N SER A 329 -27.41 3.08 16.00
CA SER A 329 -27.06 4.15 15.05
C SER A 329 -25.77 4.87 15.46
N LEU A 330 -25.54 5.06 16.77
CA LEU A 330 -24.32 5.64 17.32
C LEU A 330 -23.11 4.71 17.16
N ALA A 331 -23.27 3.40 17.37
CA ALA A 331 -22.20 2.44 17.11
C ALA A 331 -21.84 2.35 15.61
N VAL A 332 -22.85 2.44 14.73
CA VAL A 332 -22.64 2.57 13.27
C VAL A 332 -21.88 3.85 12.95
N ALA A 333 -22.22 4.98 13.58
CA ALA A 333 -21.50 6.24 13.38
C ALA A 333 -20.03 6.16 13.82
N TYR A 334 -19.72 5.49 14.94
CA TYR A 334 -18.35 5.26 15.35
C TYR A 334 -17.59 4.33 14.41
N GLN A 335 -18.21 3.23 13.96
CA GLN A 335 -17.56 2.34 12.98
C GLN A 335 -17.28 3.08 11.66
N ILE A 336 -18.23 3.89 11.17
CA ILE A 336 -18.00 4.72 9.99
C ILE A 336 -16.87 5.71 10.25
N SER A 337 -16.77 6.29 11.44
CA SER A 337 -15.68 7.21 11.77
C SER A 337 -14.31 6.53 11.76
N PHE A 338 -14.20 5.29 12.26
CA PHE A 338 -12.98 4.48 12.14
C PHE A 338 -12.67 4.11 10.70
N ASP A 339 -13.68 3.66 9.94
CA ASP A 339 -13.54 3.32 8.52
C ASP A 339 -13.14 4.55 7.69
N LEU A 340 -13.67 5.74 7.99
CA LEU A 340 -13.32 7.00 7.34
C LEU A 340 -11.87 7.38 7.65
N TYR A 341 -11.43 7.26 8.91
CA TYR A 341 -10.05 7.54 9.29
C TYR A 341 -9.05 6.64 8.54
N ASP A 342 -9.32 5.34 8.44
CA ASP A 342 -8.41 4.39 7.79
C ASP A 342 -8.37 4.52 6.26
N ASN A 343 -9.49 4.93 5.64
CA ASN A 343 -9.64 4.90 4.17
C ASN A 343 -9.52 6.27 3.47
N SER A 344 -9.75 7.37 4.18
CA SER A 344 -9.82 8.70 3.57
C SER A 344 -8.45 9.38 3.50
N THR A 345 -8.35 10.40 2.65
CA THR A 345 -7.18 11.30 2.65
C THR A 345 -7.20 12.24 3.84
N GLN A 346 -6.02 12.70 4.27
CA GLN A 346 -5.90 13.63 5.39
C GLN A 346 -6.61 14.97 5.12
N GLU A 347 -6.53 15.48 3.89
CA GLU A 347 -7.27 16.67 3.44
C GLU A 347 -8.79 16.52 3.62
N PHE A 348 -9.33 15.35 3.23
CA PHE A 348 -10.75 15.05 3.39
C PHE A 348 -11.16 15.05 4.86
N LEU A 349 -10.39 14.36 5.71
CA LEU A 349 -10.64 14.30 7.15
C LEU A 349 -10.59 15.70 7.79
N LYS A 350 -9.65 16.56 7.37
CA LYS A 350 -9.55 17.93 7.85
C LYS A 350 -10.80 18.75 7.55
N LYS A 351 -11.33 18.65 6.32
CA LYS A 351 -12.56 19.34 5.92
C LYS A 351 -13.78 18.83 6.69
N VAL A 352 -13.92 17.51 6.84
CA VAL A 352 -14.99 16.91 7.65
C VAL A 352 -14.89 17.37 9.11
N ARG A 353 -13.69 17.43 9.70
CA ARG A 353 -13.49 17.94 11.07
C ARG A 353 -13.90 19.41 11.20
N GLN A 354 -13.59 20.25 10.21
CA GLN A 354 -13.99 21.65 10.20
C GLN A 354 -15.51 21.80 10.16
N GLU A 355 -16.20 21.06 9.28
CA GLU A 355 -17.66 21.04 9.18
C GLU A 355 -18.32 20.54 10.47
N LEU A 356 -17.81 19.45 11.06
CA LEU A 356 -18.29 18.95 12.34
C LEU A 356 -18.02 19.93 13.50
N SER A 357 -16.90 20.65 13.49
CA SER A 357 -16.60 21.65 14.51
C SER A 357 -17.53 22.86 14.43
N ALA A 358 -17.90 23.27 13.21
CA ALA A 358 -18.90 24.32 13.00
C ALA A 358 -20.28 23.88 13.54
N ALA A 359 -20.63 22.60 13.38
CA ALA A 359 -21.87 22.05 13.95
C ALA A 359 -21.88 21.98 15.49
N ILE A 360 -20.70 21.88 16.14
CA ILE A 360 -20.55 21.87 17.60
C ILE A 360 -20.58 23.29 18.20
N ALA A 361 -20.17 24.32 17.44
CA ALA A 361 -19.83 25.65 17.95
C ALA A 361 -21.00 26.63 18.26
N GLU A 362 -22.24 26.16 18.53
CA GLU A 362 -23.31 27.01 19.08
C GLU A 362 -23.79 26.46 20.45
N PRO A 363 -23.81 27.31 21.50
CA PRO A 363 -24.72 28.45 21.57
C PRO A 363 -24.04 29.78 21.91
N LYS A 364 -24.30 30.82 21.09
CA LYS A 364 -24.30 32.21 21.59
C LYS A 364 -25.73 32.71 21.49
N GLU A 365 -26.44 32.64 22.60
CA GLU A 365 -27.62 33.47 22.81
C GLU A 365 -27.21 34.93 22.65
N THR A 366 -27.77 35.59 21.65
CA THR A 366 -27.90 37.04 21.63
C THR A 366 -28.93 37.42 22.68
N GLY A 367 -28.44 37.64 23.90
CA GLY A 367 -29.21 38.13 25.04
C GLY A 367 -28.36 39.09 25.87
N SER A 368 -27.91 40.20 25.28
CA SER A 368 -27.41 41.33 26.06
C SER A 368 -28.57 42.25 26.41
N ALA A 369 -29.11 42.10 27.61
CA ALA A 369 -29.83 43.17 28.29
C ALA A 369 -29.13 43.44 29.64
N GLU A 370 -28.10 44.27 29.60
CA GLU A 370 -27.63 44.99 30.79
C GLU A 370 -28.69 46.02 31.19
N LYS A 371 -29.21 45.91 32.42
CA LYS A 371 -29.67 47.07 33.18
C LYS A 371 -28.53 47.54 34.10
N ARG A 372 -28.11 48.77 33.82
CA ARG A 372 -27.18 49.67 34.52
C ARG A 372 -27.58 50.01 35.96
N GLU A 373 -26.59 50.39 36.78
CA GLU A 373 -26.44 51.71 37.46
C GLU A 373 -25.03 51.78 38.09
N GLN A 374 -24.16 52.75 37.75
CA GLN A 374 -24.18 54.16 38.20
C GLN A 374 -23.72 55.18 37.13
N LYS A 375 -24.34 56.37 37.18
CA LYS A 375 -24.22 57.62 36.37
C LYS A 375 -23.09 58.56 36.88
N PRO A 376 -22.78 59.77 36.29
CA PRO A 376 -23.44 60.54 35.20
C PRO A 376 -22.57 61.23 34.09
N LYS A 377 -23.22 61.54 32.94
CA LYS A 377 -23.21 62.73 32.01
C LYS A 377 -21.86 63.37 31.54
N GLU A 378 -21.60 63.66 30.26
CA GLU A 378 -22.41 64.43 29.26
C GLU A 378 -21.96 64.21 27.78
N SER A 379 -22.90 63.95 26.85
CA SER A 379 -22.85 64.31 25.41
C SER A 379 -24.27 64.16 24.80
N LYS A 380 -24.89 65.25 24.34
CA LYS A 380 -26.25 65.38 23.72
C LYS A 380 -26.28 64.86 22.26
N GLU A 381 -27.37 64.58 21.52
CA GLU A 381 -28.84 64.37 21.66
C GLU A 381 -29.41 63.93 20.28
N THR A 382 -30.70 63.53 20.26
CA THR A 382 -31.72 63.45 19.16
C THR A 382 -31.89 62.10 18.42
N ASP A 383 -33.09 61.52 18.18
CA ASP A 383 -34.51 61.76 18.57
C ASP A 383 -35.35 60.48 18.23
N LYS A 384 -36.17 59.97 19.19
CA LYS A 384 -37.59 59.47 19.09
C LYS A 384 -38.02 58.41 18.03
N LEU A 385 -39.03 57.53 18.20
CA LEU A 385 -40.23 57.43 19.05
C LEU A 385 -40.92 56.03 18.89
N LEU A 386 -41.49 55.48 19.99
CA LEU A 386 -42.77 54.71 20.20
C LEU A 386 -43.30 53.73 19.12
N SER A 387 -43.83 52.54 19.41
CA SER A 387 -44.84 52.16 20.44
C SER A 387 -44.91 50.64 20.66
N ASP A 388 -45.17 50.22 21.90
CA ASP A 388 -45.60 48.88 22.32
C ASP A 388 -47.12 48.66 22.15
N ASP A 389 -47.48 47.37 22.21
CA ASP A 389 -48.60 46.75 22.96
C ASP A 389 -49.92 46.33 22.27
N GLU A 390 -50.26 45.05 22.57
CA GLU A 390 -51.55 44.49 23.04
C GLU A 390 -52.17 43.26 22.31
N GLU A 391 -52.29 42.17 23.11
CA GLU A 391 -53.43 41.25 23.37
C GLU A 391 -53.79 40.02 22.48
N GLU A 392 -53.70 38.85 23.15
CA GLU A 392 -54.62 37.70 23.36
C GLU A 392 -55.51 37.05 22.25
N ASP A 393 -55.58 35.70 22.37
CA ASP A 393 -56.67 34.74 22.12
C ASP A 393 -56.81 33.87 20.84
N ASP A 394 -57.05 32.58 21.14
CA ASP A 394 -57.81 31.49 20.49
C ASP A 394 -57.37 30.84 19.14
N ASP A 395 -57.01 29.54 19.17
CA ASP A 395 -57.86 28.39 18.76
C ASP A 395 -57.04 27.10 18.46
N GLU A 396 -57.66 25.94 18.75
CA GLU A 396 -57.18 24.57 18.57
C GLU A 396 -57.38 24.02 17.13
N ASP A 397 -56.52 23.05 16.77
CA ASP A 397 -56.68 21.91 15.84
C ASP A 397 -56.49 22.01 14.29
N GLU A 398 -55.88 20.92 13.81
CA GLU A 398 -55.84 20.28 12.47
C GLU A 398 -54.66 20.48 11.50
N ASP A 399 -54.22 19.33 11.00
CA ASP A 399 -53.06 18.98 10.19
C ASP A 399 -53.05 19.60 8.78
N ASP A 400 -51.87 19.85 8.20
CA ASP A 400 -51.51 19.40 6.84
C ASP A 400 -50.06 19.71 6.44
N GLU A 401 -49.59 18.91 5.49
CA GLU A 401 -48.22 18.58 5.07
C GLU A 401 -47.44 19.66 4.29
N ASP A 402 -46.12 19.44 4.24
CA ASP A 402 -45.13 19.88 3.25
C ASP A 402 -44.67 21.36 3.16
N GLU A 403 -43.41 21.60 3.55
CA GLU A 403 -42.45 22.30 2.67
C GLU A 403 -40.98 22.03 3.09
N GLU A 404 -40.25 21.28 2.24
CA GLU A 404 -38.80 21.31 2.16
C GLU A 404 -38.33 22.57 1.40
N THR A 405 -37.36 23.31 1.92
CA THR A 405 -36.19 23.86 1.18
C THR A 405 -35.34 24.79 2.06
N SER A 406 -34.17 24.28 2.48
CA SER A 406 -32.95 24.95 3.04
C SER A 406 -32.48 24.24 4.32
N PRO A 407 -31.16 24.05 4.55
CA PRO A 407 -30.65 23.28 5.68
C PRO A 407 -30.75 24.09 6.97
N ALA A 408 -31.95 24.15 7.53
CA ALA A 408 -32.17 24.68 8.86
C ALA A 408 -31.54 23.73 9.89
N ARG A 409 -30.48 24.24 10.52
CA ARG A 409 -29.69 23.68 11.63
C ARG A 409 -30.49 22.77 12.56
N ARG A 410 -30.13 21.48 12.58
CA ARG A 410 -30.70 20.49 13.50
C ARG A 410 -30.19 20.75 14.92
N LYS A 411 -31.10 20.94 15.87
CA LYS A 411 -30.77 21.10 17.30
C LYS A 411 -30.31 19.73 17.85
N PHE A 412 -29.07 19.65 18.31
CA PHE A 412 -28.52 18.43 18.93
C PHE A 412 -28.73 18.43 20.45
N THR A 413 -29.09 17.28 21.02
CA THR A 413 -29.10 17.04 22.47
C THR A 413 -27.68 17.12 23.05
N ASP A 414 -27.53 17.36 24.36
CA ASP A 414 -26.21 17.42 25.02
C ASP A 414 -25.42 16.10 24.90
N GLU A 415 -26.12 14.96 24.87
CA GLU A 415 -25.54 13.63 24.57
C GLU A 415 -25.10 13.50 23.11
N GLY A 416 -25.82 14.10 22.17
CA GLY A 416 -25.43 14.19 20.76
C GLY A 416 -24.16 15.03 20.56
N ARG A 417 -23.99 16.11 21.33
CA ARG A 417 -22.78 16.93 21.32
C ARG A 417 -21.56 16.22 21.89
N ALA A 418 -21.73 15.45 22.97
CA ALA A 418 -20.67 14.60 23.52
C ALA A 418 -20.25 13.51 22.52
N SER A 419 -21.22 12.89 21.85
CA SER A 419 -20.98 11.88 20.82
C SER A 419 -20.25 12.45 19.61
N LEU A 420 -20.60 13.68 19.17
CA LEU A 420 -19.87 14.39 18.11
C LEU A 420 -18.42 14.73 18.51
N LYS A 421 -18.18 15.06 19.79
CA LYS A 421 -16.81 15.26 20.29
C LYS A 421 -16.00 13.96 20.28
N SER A 422 -16.64 12.83 20.62
CA SER A 422 -16.03 11.50 20.51
C SER A 422 -15.73 11.12 19.05
N ILE A 423 -16.66 11.36 18.11
CA ILE A 423 -16.44 11.19 16.67
C ILE A 423 -15.25 12.03 16.21
N ARG A 424 -15.14 13.28 16.64
CA ARG A 424 -13.99 14.13 16.32
C ARG A 424 -12.67 13.53 16.84
N SER A 425 -12.65 12.97 18.05
CA SER A 425 -11.47 12.32 18.61
C SER A 425 -11.06 11.05 17.84
N ILE A 426 -12.04 10.34 17.27
CA ILE A 426 -11.79 9.20 16.38
C ILE A 426 -11.22 9.67 15.04
N LEU A 427 -11.83 10.69 14.42
CA LEU A 427 -11.38 11.26 13.15
C LEU A 427 -10.01 11.95 13.25
N ASP A 428 -9.61 12.39 14.45
CA ASP A 428 -8.26 12.87 14.74
C ASP A 428 -7.21 11.74 14.71
N GLY A 429 -7.64 10.50 14.90
CA GLY A 429 -6.78 9.31 14.88
C GLY A 429 -6.13 8.99 16.23
N ALA A 430 -6.23 9.87 17.22
CA ALA A 430 -5.60 9.68 18.53
C ALA A 430 -6.03 8.34 19.18
N ASN A 431 -7.33 8.01 19.11
CA ASN A 431 -7.86 6.77 19.67
C ASN A 431 -7.36 5.54 18.89
N SER A 432 -7.41 5.57 17.55
CA SER A 432 -6.94 4.47 16.70
C SER A 432 -5.46 4.18 16.90
N ILE A 433 -4.63 5.23 16.97
CA ILE A 433 -3.19 5.13 17.22
C ILE A 433 -2.92 4.53 18.60
N GLN A 434 -3.62 4.98 19.64
CA GLN A 434 -3.47 4.45 21.00
C GLN A 434 -3.87 2.97 21.10
N LEU A 435 -4.95 2.57 20.45
CA LEU A 435 -5.39 1.17 20.40
C LEU A 435 -4.35 0.28 19.70
N ASN A 436 -3.82 0.74 18.57
CA ASN A 436 -2.75 0.03 17.85
C ASN A 436 -1.45 -0.03 18.66
N LEU A 437 -1.09 1.04 19.38
CA LEU A 437 0.07 1.09 20.25
C LEU A 437 -0.04 0.07 21.39
N GLU A 438 -1.20 0.02 22.06
CA GLU A 438 -1.44 -0.92 23.16
C GLU A 438 -1.36 -2.38 22.67
N PHE A 439 -1.91 -2.66 21.49
CA PHE A 439 -1.80 -3.98 20.85
C PHE A 439 -0.33 -4.38 20.63
N LEU A 440 0.49 -3.48 20.07
CA LEU A 440 1.90 -3.74 19.79
C LEU A 440 2.74 -3.86 21.06
N TYR A 441 2.45 -3.03 22.08
CA TYR A 441 3.14 -3.07 23.36
C TYR A 441 2.94 -4.40 24.09
N ARG A 442 1.71 -4.92 24.12
CA ARG A 442 1.37 -6.16 24.82
C ARG A 442 1.85 -7.43 24.13
N ASN A 443 1.74 -7.47 22.81
CA ASN A 443 2.01 -8.67 22.03
C ASN A 443 3.41 -8.70 21.42
N ASN A 444 4.38 -7.97 21.99
CA ASN A 444 5.74 -7.95 21.46
C ASN A 444 6.43 -9.31 21.63
N LYS A 445 6.67 -10.00 20.50
CA LYS A 445 7.42 -11.25 20.40
C LYS A 445 8.67 -11.11 19.52
N ALA A 446 9.28 -9.92 19.53
CA ALA A 446 10.56 -9.68 18.85
C ALA A 446 11.69 -10.45 19.55
N ASP A 447 12.47 -11.20 18.77
CA ASP A 447 13.56 -12.02 19.29
C ASP A 447 14.85 -11.19 19.42
N ILE A 448 15.25 -10.90 20.67
CA ILE A 448 16.47 -10.12 20.95
C ILE A 448 17.73 -10.91 20.57
N ALA A 449 17.70 -12.25 20.62
CA ALA A 449 18.85 -13.06 20.30
C ALA A 449 19.24 -12.96 18.82
N VAL A 450 18.26 -12.76 17.93
CA VAL A 450 18.51 -12.50 16.51
C VAL A 450 19.24 -11.16 16.35
N LEU A 451 18.82 -10.12 17.07
CA LEU A 451 19.48 -8.81 17.05
C LEU A 451 20.91 -8.86 17.58
N ASP A 452 21.13 -9.56 18.69
CA ASP A 452 22.48 -9.73 19.26
C ASP A 452 23.40 -10.47 18.27
N LYS A 453 22.90 -11.51 17.59
CA LYS A 453 23.66 -12.21 16.55
C LYS A 453 23.99 -11.32 15.34
N ILE A 454 23.04 -10.49 14.90
CA ILE A 454 23.25 -9.50 13.82
C ILE A 454 24.34 -8.51 14.24
N LYS A 455 24.23 -7.95 15.45
CA LYS A 455 25.18 -6.99 16.01
C LYS A 455 26.58 -7.59 16.16
N ASP A 456 26.70 -8.81 16.68
CA ASP A 456 28.00 -9.45 16.92
C ASP A 456 28.70 -9.89 15.63
N SER A 457 27.92 -10.16 14.57
CA SER A 457 28.46 -10.52 13.24
C SER A 457 28.90 -9.29 12.43
N LEU A 458 28.37 -8.11 12.76
CA LEU A 458 28.57 -6.87 12.00
C LEU A 458 29.49 -5.90 12.75
N GLU A 459 30.55 -5.46 12.09
CA GLU A 459 31.53 -4.57 12.72
C GLU A 459 30.97 -3.16 12.93
N ALA A 460 30.89 -2.72 14.20
CA ALA A 460 30.28 -1.45 14.59
C ALA A 460 31.01 -0.19 14.12
N ARG A 461 32.30 -0.29 13.74
CA ARG A 461 33.07 0.85 13.22
C ARG A 461 32.72 1.19 11.77
N ASN A 462 32.17 0.24 11.03
CA ASN A 462 31.72 0.49 9.68
C ASN A 462 30.32 1.14 9.73
N SER A 463 30.22 2.36 9.20
CA SER A 463 28.99 3.16 9.22
C SER A 463 27.81 2.44 8.57
N ILE A 464 28.03 1.68 7.49
CA ILE A 464 26.98 0.93 6.78
C ILE A 464 26.40 -0.17 7.67
N PHE A 465 27.29 -0.90 8.37
CA PHE A 465 26.89 -1.99 9.26
C PHE A 465 26.18 -1.48 10.51
N HIS A 466 26.68 -0.38 11.09
CA HIS A 466 25.98 0.29 12.19
C HIS A 466 24.56 0.69 11.77
N THR A 467 24.43 1.36 10.61
CA THR A 467 23.14 1.77 10.03
C THR A 467 22.22 0.56 9.82
N GLY A 468 22.72 -0.54 9.26
CA GLY A 468 21.94 -1.77 9.05
C GLY A 468 21.39 -2.37 10.36
N VAL A 469 22.21 -2.48 11.41
CA VAL A 469 21.79 -2.99 12.72
C VAL A 469 20.77 -2.05 13.36
N THR A 470 21.01 -0.74 13.31
CA THR A 470 20.09 0.28 13.83
C THR A 470 18.72 0.19 13.15
N CYS A 471 18.68 0.11 11.82
CA CYS A 471 17.44 -0.02 11.05
C CYS A 471 16.73 -1.36 11.33
N ALA A 472 17.49 -2.47 11.46
CA ALA A 472 16.91 -3.76 11.81
C ALA A 472 16.21 -3.72 13.18
N ASN A 473 16.87 -3.16 14.19
CA ASN A 473 16.27 -2.95 15.51
C ASN A 473 15.04 -2.04 15.45
N ALA A 474 15.12 -0.95 14.68
CA ALA A 474 14.01 -0.02 14.49
C ALA A 474 12.77 -0.72 13.91
N PHE A 475 12.94 -1.58 12.91
CA PHE A 475 11.84 -2.31 12.29
C PHE A 475 11.27 -3.41 13.19
N MET A 476 12.13 -4.20 13.87
CA MET A 476 11.69 -5.25 14.79
C MET A 476 10.85 -4.71 15.96
N HIS A 477 11.19 -3.50 16.45
CA HIS A 477 10.49 -2.84 17.55
C HIS A 477 9.62 -1.66 17.11
N ALA A 478 9.23 -1.59 15.83
CA ALA A 478 8.40 -0.52 15.32
C ALA A 478 7.06 -0.44 16.09
N GLY A 479 6.80 0.69 16.76
CA GLY A 479 5.59 0.94 17.52
C GLY A 479 5.41 0.12 18.82
N THR A 480 6.44 -0.60 19.30
CA THR A 480 6.35 -1.36 20.56
C THR A 480 6.87 -0.58 21.77
N THR A 481 7.47 0.59 21.57
CA THR A 481 8.10 1.46 22.60
C THR A 481 9.24 0.81 23.40
N HIS A 482 9.70 -0.36 22.99
CA HIS A 482 10.70 -1.13 23.72
C HIS A 482 12.11 -0.75 23.26
N ASP A 483 12.82 0.02 24.08
CA ASP A 483 14.15 0.57 23.81
C ASP A 483 15.29 -0.21 24.51
N LYS A 484 14.99 -1.40 25.04
CA LYS A 484 15.94 -2.23 25.80
C LYS A 484 17.24 -2.52 25.05
N PHE A 485 17.18 -2.80 23.75
CA PHE A 485 18.36 -3.08 22.94
C PHE A 485 19.38 -1.94 22.96
N PHE A 486 18.91 -0.68 22.85
CA PHE A 486 19.81 0.48 22.92
C PHE A 486 20.35 0.70 24.33
N ARG A 487 19.57 0.42 25.37
CA ARG A 487 20.00 0.54 26.78
C ARG A 487 21.07 -0.49 27.15
N ASP A 488 20.94 -1.71 26.65
CA ASP A 488 21.88 -2.79 26.94
C ASP A 488 23.19 -2.63 26.13
N ASN A 489 23.15 -1.87 25.02
CA ASN A 489 24.26 -1.71 24.07
C ASN A 489 24.73 -0.26 23.90
N LEU A 490 24.85 0.49 25.01
CA LEU A 490 25.29 1.89 25.00
C LEU A 490 26.69 2.08 24.41
N ASP A 491 27.65 1.22 24.76
CA ASP A 491 29.02 1.28 24.23
C ASP A 491 29.10 1.03 22.71
N TRP A 492 28.11 0.30 22.17
CA TRP A 492 27.99 0.08 20.73
C TRP A 492 27.39 1.30 20.04
N LEU A 493 26.33 1.87 20.64
CA LEU A 493 25.66 3.09 20.13
C LEU A 493 26.62 4.29 20.09
N GLY A 494 27.54 4.39 21.05
CA GLY A 494 28.56 5.45 21.09
C GLY A 494 29.61 5.39 19.99
N LYS A 495 29.67 4.29 19.23
CA LYS A 495 30.57 4.15 18.07
C LYS A 495 29.98 4.72 16.79
N ALA A 496 28.71 5.15 16.81
CA ALA A 496 28.11 5.84 15.68
C ALA A 496 28.84 7.15 15.41
N VAL A 497 29.07 7.49 14.14
CA VAL A 497 29.71 8.74 13.69
C VAL A 497 28.87 9.40 12.58
N ASN A 498 28.80 10.74 12.55
CA ASN A 498 28.11 11.53 11.51
C ASN A 498 26.67 11.05 11.21
N TRP A 499 26.40 10.63 9.97
CA TRP A 499 25.09 10.18 9.51
C TRP A 499 24.58 8.91 10.19
N SER A 500 25.47 8.05 10.70
CA SER A 500 25.03 6.91 11.50
C SER A 500 24.50 7.34 12.88
N LYS A 501 24.99 8.46 13.46
CA LYS A 501 24.35 9.10 14.65
C LYS A 501 22.98 9.66 14.28
N PHE A 502 22.86 10.32 13.12
CA PHE A 502 21.57 10.84 12.62
C PHE A 502 20.53 9.72 12.51
N THR A 503 20.87 8.61 11.84
CA THR A 503 20.01 7.42 11.70
C THR A 503 19.72 6.77 13.06
N ALA A 504 20.69 6.67 13.96
CA ALA A 504 20.49 6.13 15.30
C ALA A 504 19.46 6.92 16.12
N THR A 505 19.53 8.25 16.07
CA THR A 505 18.52 9.09 16.73
C THR A 505 17.18 9.01 16.01
N ALA A 506 17.14 8.97 14.67
CA ALA A 506 15.92 8.81 13.88
C ALA A 506 15.20 7.48 14.17
N ALA A 507 15.95 6.40 14.42
CA ALA A 507 15.42 5.08 14.75
C ALA A 507 14.57 5.05 16.03
N LEU A 508 14.87 5.92 17.01
CA LEU A 508 14.03 6.09 18.20
C LEU A 508 12.60 6.52 17.81
N GLY A 509 12.46 7.33 16.76
CA GLY A 509 11.15 7.73 16.24
C GLY A 509 10.33 6.58 15.70
N VAL A 510 10.98 5.59 15.06
CA VAL A 510 10.30 4.38 14.56
C VAL A 510 9.87 3.45 15.70
N ILE A 511 10.72 3.27 16.72
CA ILE A 511 10.42 2.42 17.89
C ILE A 511 9.25 3.00 18.70
N HIS A 512 9.24 4.32 18.89
CA HIS A 512 8.23 5.03 19.66
C HIS A 512 7.08 5.58 18.80
N ARG A 513 6.92 5.08 17.57
CA ARG A 513 5.84 5.49 16.66
C ARG A 513 4.48 5.33 17.33
N GLY A 514 3.66 6.38 17.30
CA GLY A 514 2.32 6.38 17.89
C GLY A 514 2.24 6.69 19.38
N ASN A 515 3.38 6.86 20.08
CA ASN A 515 3.37 7.30 21.49
C ASN A 515 3.19 8.81 21.61
N LEU A 516 1.94 9.27 21.44
CA LEU A 516 1.62 10.70 21.41
C LEU A 516 1.84 11.41 22.76
N THR A 517 1.72 10.71 23.89
CA THR A 517 1.79 11.31 25.24
C THR A 517 3.20 11.43 25.79
N GLN A 518 4.09 10.49 25.47
CA GLN A 518 5.46 10.47 26.01
C GLN A 518 6.53 10.86 24.98
N GLY A 519 6.18 10.97 23.69
CA GLY A 519 7.13 11.26 22.60
C GLY A 519 8.01 12.49 22.87
N GLN A 520 7.43 13.60 23.34
CA GLN A 520 8.18 14.81 23.68
C GLN A 520 9.14 14.61 24.85
N LYS A 521 8.69 13.94 25.93
CA LYS A 521 9.52 13.71 27.12
C LYS A 521 10.74 12.83 26.79
N LEU A 522 10.57 11.89 25.86
CA LEU A 522 11.62 10.97 25.43
C LEU A 522 12.66 11.64 24.53
N LEU A 523 12.21 12.49 23.61
CA LEU A 523 13.10 13.18 22.66
C LEU A 523 13.67 14.50 23.20
N ALA A 524 13.13 15.05 24.30
CA ALA A 524 13.60 16.29 24.93
C ALA A 524 15.13 16.38 25.20
N PRO A 525 15.85 15.28 25.52
CA PRO A 525 17.31 15.32 25.65
C PRO A 525 18.05 15.56 24.31
N TYR A 526 17.45 15.16 23.20
CA TYR A 526 18.05 15.19 21.86
C TYR A 526 17.58 16.37 21.01
N LEU A 527 16.51 17.05 21.42
CA LEU A 527 15.99 18.21 20.71
C LEU A 527 16.96 19.40 20.81
N PRO A 528 17.02 20.25 19.77
CA PRO A 528 17.78 21.50 19.84
C PRO A 528 17.25 22.37 20.99
N LYS A 529 18.08 22.62 22.00
CA LYS A 529 17.76 23.55 23.10
C LYS A 529 18.34 24.92 22.77
N GLU A 530 17.66 25.97 23.22
CA GLU A 530 18.18 27.33 23.12
C GLU A 530 19.55 27.41 23.80
N SER A 531 20.56 27.80 23.02
CA SER A 531 21.91 28.06 23.50
C SER A 531 21.88 29.31 24.39
N MET A 532 21.62 29.12 25.68
CA MET A 532 21.97 30.12 26.69
C MET A 532 23.49 30.22 26.74
N ALA A 533 24.02 31.39 26.37
CA ALA A 533 25.45 31.66 26.32
C ALA A 533 26.17 31.21 27.61
N GLY A 534 27.10 30.25 27.47
CA GLY A 534 27.98 29.80 28.55
C GLY A 534 27.72 28.39 29.12
N VAL A 535 26.69 27.67 28.65
CA VAL A 535 26.52 26.23 28.94
C VAL A 535 26.78 25.47 27.64
N GLY A 536 27.74 24.53 27.67
CA GLY A 536 28.19 23.79 26.48
C GLY A 536 27.05 23.19 25.65
N ASN A 537 27.27 23.13 24.34
CA ASN A 537 26.31 22.63 23.35
C ASN A 537 25.64 21.32 23.82
N SER A 538 24.31 21.31 23.89
CA SER A 538 23.52 20.12 24.17
C SER A 538 23.51 19.21 22.93
N GLY A 539 24.58 18.45 22.70
CA GLY A 539 24.63 17.35 21.74
C GLY A 539 25.18 17.64 20.35
N SER A 540 25.54 16.56 19.64
CA SER A 540 25.97 16.59 18.23
C SER A 540 24.86 17.09 17.29
N VAL A 541 25.24 17.89 16.28
CA VAL A 541 24.33 18.46 15.27
C VAL A 541 23.54 17.35 14.53
N TYR A 542 24.17 16.20 14.28
CA TYR A 542 23.51 15.03 13.67
C TYR A 542 22.43 14.43 14.55
N SER A 543 22.63 14.41 15.87
CA SER A 543 21.60 13.95 16.80
C SER A 543 20.45 14.95 16.91
N GLN A 544 20.74 16.25 16.82
CA GLN A 544 19.71 17.30 16.83
C GLN A 544 18.84 17.25 15.56
N GLY A 545 19.45 17.07 14.38
CA GLY A 545 18.70 16.84 13.13
C GLY A 545 17.90 15.53 13.17
N GLY A 546 18.53 14.44 13.63
CA GLY A 546 17.89 13.14 13.73
C GLY A 546 16.71 13.12 14.72
N SER A 547 16.74 13.93 15.77
CA SER A 547 15.64 14.03 16.74
C SER A 547 14.41 14.75 16.19
N LEU A 548 14.59 15.78 15.35
CA LEU A 548 13.49 16.43 14.64
C LEU A 548 12.84 15.47 13.63
N TYR A 549 13.65 14.68 12.93
CA TYR A 549 13.13 13.66 12.03
C TYR A 549 12.39 12.54 12.80
N ALA A 550 12.95 12.07 13.93
CA ALA A 550 12.31 11.13 14.83
C ALA A 550 10.96 11.66 15.35
N PHE A 551 10.91 12.94 15.73
CA PHE A 551 9.69 13.59 16.20
C PHE A 551 8.61 13.59 15.11
N GLY A 552 8.98 13.89 13.85
CA GLY A 552 8.08 13.76 12.71
C GLY A 552 7.57 12.34 12.47
N LEU A 553 8.43 11.31 12.64
CA LEU A 553 8.03 9.91 12.50
C LEU A 553 7.06 9.44 13.60
N ILE A 554 7.19 9.95 14.83
CA ILE A 554 6.26 9.63 15.94
C ILE A 554 4.87 10.22 15.67
N TYR A 555 4.83 11.46 15.21
CA TYR A 555 3.61 12.23 14.92
C TYR A 555 3.21 12.19 13.43
N ALA A 556 3.62 11.15 12.70
CA ALA A 556 3.33 11.00 11.28
C ALA A 556 1.81 11.03 11.01
N ASN A 557 1.37 11.81 10.02
CA ASN A 557 -0.04 12.05 9.68
C ASN A 557 -0.93 12.57 10.82
N HIS A 558 -0.34 13.13 11.88
CA HIS A 558 -1.11 13.76 12.95
C HIS A 558 -0.90 15.27 12.93
N GLU A 559 -1.84 16.00 12.35
CA GLU A 559 -1.88 17.46 12.44
C GLU A 559 -2.13 17.88 13.88
N GLY A 560 -1.31 18.79 14.40
CA GLY A 560 -1.44 19.29 15.77
C GLY A 560 -0.26 20.16 16.14
N TRP A 561 -0.15 20.47 17.43
CA TRP A 561 0.92 21.30 17.98
C TRP A 561 2.34 20.81 17.62
N ALA A 562 2.50 19.51 17.32
CA ALA A 562 3.77 18.92 16.92
C ALA A 562 4.30 19.52 15.60
N VAL A 563 3.42 19.78 14.62
CA VAL A 563 3.80 20.40 13.33
C VAL A 563 4.30 21.82 13.57
N ASP A 564 3.58 22.61 14.36
CA ASP A 564 3.96 23.99 14.69
C ASP A 564 5.30 24.03 15.44
N HIS A 565 5.53 23.08 16.35
CA HIS A 565 6.78 22.98 17.08
C HIS A 565 7.97 22.65 16.17
N ILE A 566 7.83 21.68 15.24
CA ILE A 566 8.88 21.39 14.26
C ILE A 566 9.11 22.60 13.36
N ARG A 567 8.03 23.26 12.90
CA ARG A 567 8.10 24.45 12.04
C ARG A 567 8.85 25.60 12.72
N GLU A 568 8.62 25.83 14.01
CA GLU A 568 9.35 26.84 14.79
C GLU A 568 10.85 26.50 14.87
N HIS A 569 11.20 25.25 15.17
CA HIS A 569 12.60 24.81 15.21
C HIS A 569 13.27 24.84 13.83
N PHE A 570 12.55 24.51 12.77
CA PHE A 570 13.02 24.57 11.38
C PHE A 570 13.33 26.01 10.96
N ASN A 571 12.42 26.95 11.22
CA ASN A 571 12.60 28.36 10.87
C ASN A 571 13.71 29.05 11.69
N LYS A 572 13.99 28.57 12.92
CA LYS A 572 15.07 29.07 13.77
C LYS A 572 16.44 28.45 13.46
N ALA A 573 16.48 27.25 12.90
CA ALA A 573 17.73 26.54 12.64
C ALA A 573 18.52 27.20 11.51
N THR A 574 19.83 27.38 11.72
CA THR A 574 20.79 27.84 10.70
C THR A 574 21.68 26.71 10.19
N GLU A 575 21.85 25.65 10.98
CA GLU A 575 22.68 24.48 10.66
C GLU A 575 22.00 23.59 9.62
N GLU A 576 22.74 23.18 8.60
CA GLU A 576 22.20 22.41 7.47
C GLU A 576 21.61 21.08 7.91
N VAL A 577 22.33 20.29 8.72
CA VAL A 577 21.88 18.97 9.16
C VAL A 577 20.60 19.04 10.02
N VAL A 578 20.43 20.11 10.79
CA VAL A 578 19.22 20.34 11.60
C VAL A 578 18.05 20.74 10.70
N GLN A 579 18.28 21.61 9.71
CA GLN A 579 17.28 21.94 8.70
C GLN A 579 16.88 20.73 7.86
N HIS A 580 17.82 19.86 7.48
CA HIS A 580 17.55 18.62 6.75
C HIS A 580 16.61 17.69 7.55
N GLY A 581 16.94 17.42 8.83
CA GLY A 581 16.08 16.60 9.69
C GLY A 581 14.74 17.26 10.02
N GLY A 582 14.73 18.59 10.16
CA GLY A 582 13.52 19.39 10.34
C GLY A 582 12.60 19.34 9.12
N ALA A 583 13.13 19.45 7.90
CA ALA A 583 12.36 19.35 6.66
C ALA A 583 11.73 17.97 6.48
N LEU A 584 12.49 16.88 6.69
CA LEU A 584 11.95 15.52 6.64
C LEU A 584 10.90 15.28 7.72
N GLY A 585 11.15 15.73 8.96
CA GLY A 585 10.20 15.61 10.06
C GLY A 585 8.90 16.39 9.82
N LEU A 586 9.02 17.62 9.34
CA LEU A 586 7.90 18.50 8.99
C LEU A 586 7.09 17.92 7.82
N GLY A 587 7.76 17.40 6.79
CA GLY A 587 7.11 16.75 5.65
C GLY A 587 6.30 15.52 6.04
N VAL A 588 6.82 14.68 6.93
CA VAL A 588 6.12 13.48 7.43
C VAL A 588 4.96 13.83 8.36
N ALA A 589 5.15 14.82 9.24
CA ALA A 589 4.10 15.26 10.16
C ALA A 589 2.95 15.98 9.43
N ALA A 590 3.27 16.81 8.43
CA ALA A 590 2.31 17.59 7.63
C ALA A 590 1.95 16.91 6.29
N MET A 591 2.06 15.59 6.20
CA MET A 591 1.80 14.85 4.96
C MET A 591 0.32 14.92 4.54
N GLY A 592 0.05 15.30 3.29
CA GLY A 592 -1.30 15.36 2.71
C GLY A 592 -2.21 16.44 3.29
N THR A 593 -1.64 17.47 3.91
CA THR A 593 -2.39 18.56 4.56
C THR A 593 -2.72 19.72 3.62
N GLY A 594 -1.93 19.89 2.54
CA GLY A 594 -2.12 20.95 1.56
C GLY A 594 -1.87 22.37 2.08
N ASP A 595 -1.10 22.54 3.16
CA ASP A 595 -0.85 23.87 3.74
C ASP A 595 0.18 24.67 2.92
N GLU A 596 -0.28 25.74 2.29
CA GLU A 596 0.55 26.68 1.54
C GLU A 596 1.57 27.42 2.42
N GLY A 597 1.28 27.60 3.71
CA GLY A 597 2.19 28.26 4.65
C GLY A 597 3.48 27.48 4.88
N ILE A 598 3.36 26.15 5.08
CA ILE A 598 4.51 25.25 5.23
C ILE A 598 5.29 25.17 3.91
N TYR A 599 4.58 25.09 2.78
CA TYR A 599 5.21 25.08 1.46
C TYR A 599 6.05 26.35 1.20
N ALA A 600 5.55 27.53 1.57
CA ALA A 600 6.29 28.78 1.41
C ALA A 600 7.57 28.83 2.27
N ASP A 601 7.53 28.29 3.49
CA ASP A 601 8.71 28.23 4.36
C ASP A 601 9.76 27.23 3.81
N LEU A 602 9.33 26.08 3.31
CA LEU A 602 10.20 25.12 2.62
C LEU A 602 10.82 25.73 1.36
N ASN A 603 10.03 26.44 0.55
CA ASN A 603 10.52 27.09 -0.68
C ASN A 603 11.59 28.15 -0.38
N LYS A 604 11.50 28.89 0.73
CA LYS A 604 12.57 29.84 1.14
C LYS A 604 13.91 29.13 1.35
N VAL A 605 13.90 27.95 1.97
CA VAL A 605 15.11 27.15 2.22
C VAL A 605 15.61 26.49 0.93
N LEU A 606 14.70 26.06 0.05
CA LEU A 606 15.07 25.56 -1.28
C LEU A 606 15.87 26.61 -2.05
N ASN A 607 15.40 27.86 -2.08
CA ASN A 607 16.05 28.97 -2.77
C ASN A 607 17.44 29.34 -2.20
N ALA A 608 17.85 28.79 -1.06
CA ALA A 608 19.22 28.93 -0.54
C ALA A 608 20.23 28.05 -1.29
N ASP A 609 19.76 27.13 -2.16
CA ASP A 609 20.58 26.27 -3.05
C ASP A 609 21.62 25.41 -2.32
N LEU A 610 21.22 24.85 -1.17
CA LEU A 610 22.05 23.95 -0.37
C LEU A 610 21.80 22.49 -0.78
N ALA A 611 22.83 21.80 -1.26
CA ALA A 611 22.71 20.47 -1.86
C ALA A 611 22.06 19.40 -0.97
N LEU A 612 22.38 19.39 0.33
CA LEU A 612 21.85 18.41 1.29
C LEU A 612 20.41 18.73 1.73
N ASN A 613 20.14 20.00 1.98
CA ASN A 613 18.83 20.45 2.43
C ASN A 613 17.80 20.39 1.30
N GLY A 614 18.21 20.74 0.08
CA GLY A 614 17.32 20.75 -1.07
C GLY A 614 16.73 19.38 -1.41
N GLU A 615 17.42 18.27 -1.14
CA GLU A 615 16.86 16.91 -1.30
C GLU A 615 15.71 16.66 -0.32
N ALA A 616 15.93 16.94 0.97
CA ALA A 616 14.91 16.81 2.01
C ALA A 616 13.74 17.77 1.82
N VAL A 617 14.03 19.01 1.43
CA VAL A 617 13.04 20.07 1.19
C VAL A 617 12.18 19.74 -0.03
N GLY A 618 12.78 19.33 -1.16
CA GLY A 618 12.03 18.93 -2.35
C GLY A 618 11.08 17.75 -2.07
N LEU A 619 11.56 16.77 -1.29
CA LEU A 619 10.73 15.64 -0.84
C LEU A 619 9.62 16.10 0.13
N ALA A 620 9.94 16.97 1.10
CA ALA A 620 8.98 17.50 2.06
C ALA A 620 7.88 18.35 1.39
N MET A 621 8.21 19.17 0.39
CA MET A 621 7.24 19.92 -0.42
C MET A 621 6.24 18.98 -1.08
N GLY A 622 6.73 17.86 -1.64
CA GLY A 622 5.88 16.83 -2.21
C GLY A 622 5.02 16.08 -1.18
N LEU A 623 5.55 15.80 0.01
CA LEU A 623 4.78 15.17 1.10
C LEU A 623 3.65 16.08 1.60
N VAL A 624 3.90 17.38 1.77
CA VAL A 624 2.89 18.35 2.24
C VAL A 624 1.77 18.50 1.21
N MET A 625 2.13 18.59 -0.08
CA MET A 625 1.20 18.77 -1.20
C MET A 625 0.75 17.45 -1.84
N LEU A 626 0.92 16.33 -1.13
CA LEU A 626 0.63 14.99 -1.61
C LEU A 626 -0.80 14.85 -2.14
N GLY A 627 -0.94 14.40 -3.38
CA GLY A 627 -2.23 14.12 -4.01
C GLY A 627 -3.10 15.34 -4.30
N THR A 628 -2.65 16.57 -4.03
CA THR A 628 -3.43 17.80 -4.30
C THR A 628 -3.48 18.15 -5.79
N GLY A 629 -2.45 17.79 -6.55
CA GLY A 629 -2.32 18.14 -7.97
C GLY A 629 -2.25 19.65 -8.22
N ASN A 630 -1.73 20.43 -7.26
CA ASN A 630 -1.62 21.88 -7.41
C ASN A 630 -0.62 22.23 -8.52
N MET A 631 -1.13 22.82 -9.61
CA MET A 631 -0.32 23.17 -10.79
C MET A 631 0.74 24.23 -10.49
N LYS A 632 0.46 25.20 -9.62
CA LYS A 632 1.42 26.25 -9.27
C LYS A 632 2.66 25.67 -8.61
N ALA A 633 2.46 24.76 -7.66
CA ALA A 633 3.56 24.10 -6.96
C ALA A 633 4.43 23.27 -7.90
N LEU A 634 3.85 22.69 -8.96
CA LEU A 634 4.59 21.94 -9.97
C LEU A 634 5.36 22.86 -10.90
N GLU A 635 4.75 23.94 -11.37
CA GLU A 635 5.42 24.95 -12.20
C GLU A 635 6.66 25.51 -11.49
N ASP A 636 6.53 25.88 -10.21
CA ASP A 636 7.62 26.36 -9.37
C ASP A 636 8.74 25.31 -9.24
N MET A 637 8.38 24.04 -8.97
CA MET A 637 9.36 22.95 -8.81
C MET A 637 10.07 22.59 -10.12
N ILE A 638 9.38 22.56 -11.26
CA ILE A 638 9.97 22.30 -12.58
C ILE A 638 10.95 23.43 -12.94
N GLN A 639 10.53 24.68 -12.75
CA GLN A 639 11.37 25.83 -13.03
C GLN A 639 12.64 25.78 -12.19
N TYR A 640 12.53 25.49 -10.90
CA TYR A 640 13.69 25.41 -10.03
C TYR A 640 14.60 24.21 -10.37
N ALA A 641 14.03 23.05 -10.71
CA ALA A 641 14.82 21.89 -11.10
C ALA A 641 15.70 22.13 -12.34
N HIS A 642 15.21 22.91 -13.32
CA HIS A 642 16.02 23.31 -14.48
C HIS A 642 17.08 24.38 -14.17
N LEU A 643 16.93 25.14 -13.09
CA LEU A 643 17.91 26.16 -12.68
C LEU A 643 19.07 25.57 -11.90
N THR A 644 18.79 24.59 -11.04
CA THR A 644 19.80 23.97 -10.17
C THR A 644 20.74 23.04 -10.93
N GLN A 645 21.99 22.98 -10.49
CA GLN A 645 22.98 22.01 -10.98
C GLN A 645 23.18 20.83 -10.00
N HIS A 646 22.61 20.92 -8.81
CA HIS A 646 22.78 19.92 -7.76
C HIS A 646 21.83 18.73 -7.95
N GLU A 647 22.38 17.58 -8.34
CA GLU A 647 21.64 16.34 -8.60
C GLU A 647 20.72 15.91 -7.43
N LYS A 648 21.18 16.09 -6.18
CA LYS A 648 20.39 15.77 -4.97
C LYS A 648 19.11 16.60 -4.87
N ILE A 649 19.18 17.88 -5.22
CA ILE A 649 18.03 18.78 -5.21
C ILE A 649 17.06 18.37 -6.32
N ILE A 650 17.58 18.14 -7.53
CA ILE A 650 16.77 17.70 -8.68
C ILE A 650 16.06 16.38 -8.35
N ARG A 651 16.75 15.41 -7.73
CA ARG A 651 16.16 14.13 -7.29
C ARG A 651 15.06 14.33 -6.24
N GLY A 652 15.29 15.18 -5.24
CA GLY A 652 14.29 15.52 -4.23
C GLY A 652 13.04 16.15 -4.84
N LEU A 653 13.21 17.09 -5.78
CA LEU A 653 12.12 17.73 -6.52
C LEU A 653 11.41 16.76 -7.46
N ALA A 654 12.16 15.90 -8.15
CA ALA A 654 11.63 14.86 -9.02
C ALA A 654 10.69 13.89 -8.26
N MET A 655 11.11 13.44 -7.08
CA MET A 655 10.26 12.65 -6.19
C MET A 655 9.09 13.47 -5.65
N GLY A 656 9.32 14.74 -5.29
CA GLY A 656 8.27 15.62 -4.78
C GLY A 656 7.15 15.89 -5.81
N MET A 657 7.50 16.10 -7.08
CA MET A 657 6.55 16.22 -8.19
C MET A 657 5.72 14.94 -8.38
N ALA A 658 6.36 13.77 -8.27
CA ALA A 658 5.69 12.48 -8.34
C ALA A 658 4.67 12.30 -7.19
N LEU A 659 5.01 12.73 -5.97
CA LEU A 659 4.13 12.70 -4.80
C LEU A 659 2.92 13.62 -4.97
N ILE A 660 3.09 14.84 -5.50
CA ILE A 660 1.97 15.77 -5.77
C ILE A 660 0.92 15.14 -6.71
N MET A 661 1.37 14.31 -7.66
CA MET A 661 0.52 13.61 -8.64
C MET A 661 -0.09 12.28 -8.16
N TYR A 662 0.07 11.93 -6.88
CA TYR A 662 -0.48 10.70 -6.31
C TYR A 662 -1.99 10.55 -6.58
N GLY A 663 -2.38 9.42 -7.18
CA GLY A 663 -3.79 9.08 -7.46
C GLY A 663 -4.51 9.95 -8.51
N ARG A 664 -3.78 10.81 -9.24
CA ARG A 664 -4.38 11.72 -10.23
C ARG A 664 -4.60 11.10 -11.62
N GLN A 665 -4.02 9.92 -11.90
CA GLN A 665 -4.17 9.16 -13.15
C GLN A 665 -3.95 10.04 -14.40
N GLU A 666 -4.91 10.13 -15.33
CA GLU A 666 -4.80 10.84 -16.61
C GLU A 666 -4.43 12.33 -16.47
N ALA A 667 -4.80 12.98 -15.36
CA ALA A 667 -4.42 14.37 -15.12
C ALA A 667 -2.89 14.56 -14.94
N ALA A 668 -2.16 13.48 -14.66
CA ALA A 668 -0.70 13.50 -14.58
C ALA A 668 -0.01 13.27 -15.94
N ASP A 669 -0.73 12.87 -17.00
CA ASP A 669 -0.13 12.49 -18.28
C ASP A 669 0.66 13.65 -18.91
N GLU A 670 0.18 14.89 -18.81
CA GLU A 670 0.90 16.07 -19.33
C GLU A 670 2.27 16.23 -18.66
N LEU A 671 2.32 16.17 -17.33
CA LEU A 671 3.56 16.26 -16.56
C LEU A 671 4.51 15.10 -16.91
N ILE A 672 3.98 13.87 -16.98
CA ILE A 672 4.77 12.67 -17.30
C ILE A 672 5.40 12.79 -18.69
N HIS A 673 4.64 13.27 -19.68
CA HIS A 673 5.15 13.46 -21.03
C HIS A 673 6.22 14.55 -21.10
N GLY A 674 6.08 15.64 -20.34
CA GLY A 674 7.12 16.65 -20.17
C GLY A 674 8.41 16.07 -19.60
N LEU A 675 8.32 15.46 -18.40
CA LEU A 675 9.47 14.94 -17.67
C LEU A 675 10.22 13.82 -18.41
N LEU A 676 9.52 12.94 -19.14
CA LEU A 676 10.17 11.89 -19.94
C LEU A 676 10.84 12.43 -21.21
N GLY A 677 10.41 13.61 -21.69
CA GLY A 677 11.02 14.30 -22.82
C GLY A 677 12.28 15.07 -22.47
N ASP A 678 12.57 15.27 -21.18
CA ASP A 678 13.71 16.07 -20.74
C ASP A 678 15.06 15.35 -20.92
N PRO A 679 16.12 16.12 -21.23
CA PRO A 679 17.46 15.57 -21.43
C PRO A 679 18.08 15.04 -20.13
N ASP A 680 17.69 15.58 -18.98
CA ASP A 680 18.22 15.17 -17.67
C ASP A 680 17.66 13.80 -17.23
N PRO A 681 18.52 12.80 -16.99
CA PRO A 681 18.10 11.49 -16.48
C PRO A 681 17.34 11.54 -15.15
N THR A 682 17.64 12.49 -14.26
CA THR A 682 16.99 12.55 -12.93
C THR A 682 15.56 13.09 -13.01
N LEU A 683 15.26 13.96 -13.98
CA LEU A 683 13.90 14.36 -14.29
C LEU A 683 13.10 13.25 -14.97
N ARG A 684 13.73 12.49 -15.90
CA ARG A 684 13.11 11.29 -16.48
C ARG A 684 12.80 10.24 -15.41
N TYR A 685 13.69 10.08 -14.43
CA TYR A 685 13.47 9.27 -13.24
C TYR A 685 12.23 9.73 -12.46
N GLY A 686 12.09 11.04 -12.22
CA GLY A 686 10.88 11.64 -11.64
C GLY A 686 9.61 11.36 -12.46
N GLY A 687 9.69 11.42 -13.79
CA GLY A 687 8.59 11.09 -14.69
C GLY A 687 8.12 9.64 -14.55
N ILE A 688 9.04 8.68 -14.35
CA ILE A 688 8.71 7.28 -14.07
C ILE A 688 8.03 7.12 -12.71
N MET A 689 8.60 7.74 -11.67
CA MET A 689 8.00 7.68 -10.33
C MET A 689 6.62 8.35 -10.30
N ALA A 690 6.40 9.40 -11.10
CA ALA A 690 5.10 10.02 -11.30
C ALA A 690 4.11 9.04 -11.96
N ILE A 691 4.53 8.22 -12.94
CA ILE A 691 3.68 7.14 -13.47
C ILE A 691 3.30 6.15 -12.36
N ALA A 692 4.26 5.69 -11.56
CA ALA A 692 4.01 4.74 -10.48
C ALA A 692 2.98 5.26 -9.47
N LEU A 693 3.13 6.51 -9.01
CA LEU A 693 2.27 7.09 -7.99
C LEU A 693 0.92 7.57 -8.55
N ALA A 694 0.86 8.05 -9.79
CA ALA A 694 -0.39 8.45 -10.44
C ALA A 694 -1.29 7.25 -10.75
N TYR A 695 -0.70 6.13 -11.19
CA TYR A 695 -1.41 4.91 -11.58
C TYR A 695 -1.34 3.78 -10.53
N CYS A 696 -1.01 4.13 -9.28
CA CYS A 696 -0.91 3.19 -8.17
C CYS A 696 -2.18 2.34 -8.01
N GLY A 697 -2.05 1.01 -8.06
CA GLY A 697 -3.16 0.07 -7.85
C GLY A 697 -4.26 0.08 -8.92
N THR A 698 -4.03 0.70 -10.08
CA THR A 698 -5.02 0.77 -11.17
C THR A 698 -4.92 -0.37 -12.17
N GLY A 699 -3.75 -0.99 -12.32
CA GLY A 699 -3.50 -2.00 -13.34
C GLY A 699 -3.68 -1.52 -14.78
N SER A 700 -3.43 -0.23 -15.06
CA SER A 700 -3.56 0.34 -16.40
C SER A 700 -2.52 -0.22 -17.39
N ASN A 701 -3.01 -0.78 -18.50
CA ASN A 701 -2.17 -1.31 -19.57
C ASN A 701 -1.36 -0.20 -20.28
N LYS A 702 -1.90 1.02 -20.35
CA LYS A 702 -1.20 2.18 -20.94
C LYS A 702 0.08 2.50 -20.16
N ALA A 703 -0.04 2.58 -18.83
CA ALA A 703 1.07 2.87 -17.95
C ALA A 703 2.12 1.75 -17.98
N VAL A 704 1.69 0.49 -17.89
CA VAL A 704 2.56 -0.69 -17.96
C VAL A 704 3.36 -0.73 -19.28
N ARG A 705 2.69 -0.51 -20.43
CA ARG A 705 3.37 -0.48 -21.74
C ARG A 705 4.42 0.62 -21.82
N LYS A 706 4.10 1.81 -21.28
CA LYS A 706 5.02 2.96 -21.27
C LYS A 706 6.27 2.65 -20.43
N LEU A 707 6.09 2.06 -19.24
CA LEU A 707 7.20 1.66 -18.38
C LEU A 707 8.06 0.58 -19.03
N LEU A 708 7.47 -0.46 -19.61
CA LEU A 708 8.23 -1.51 -20.30
C LEU A 708 9.02 -0.96 -21.50
N HIS A 709 8.43 -0.03 -22.26
CA HIS A 709 9.15 0.64 -23.35
C HIS A 709 10.35 1.42 -22.83
N VAL A 710 10.18 2.23 -21.77
CA VAL A 710 11.26 3.04 -21.18
C VAL A 710 12.34 2.17 -20.55
N ALA A 711 11.98 1.03 -19.94
CA ALA A 711 12.93 0.08 -19.35
C ALA A 711 13.92 -0.50 -20.36
N VAL A 712 13.56 -0.56 -21.65
CA VAL A 712 14.42 -1.08 -22.74
C VAL A 712 15.06 0.05 -23.54
N SER A 713 14.34 1.16 -23.76
CA SER A 713 14.77 2.23 -24.67
C SER A 713 15.67 3.30 -24.04
N ASP A 714 15.56 3.58 -22.74
CA ASP A 714 16.41 4.59 -22.09
C ASP A 714 17.85 4.10 -21.97
N VAL A 715 18.80 5.03 -21.93
CA VAL A 715 20.23 4.74 -21.79
C VAL A 715 20.64 4.71 -20.32
N SER A 716 19.97 5.47 -19.45
CA SER A 716 20.31 5.57 -18.03
C SER A 716 19.84 4.36 -17.24
N ASP A 717 20.74 3.76 -16.48
CA ASP A 717 20.45 2.60 -15.64
C ASP A 717 19.51 2.93 -14.47
N ASP A 718 19.55 4.16 -13.95
CA ASP A 718 18.65 4.60 -12.87
C ASP A 718 17.19 4.68 -13.32
N VAL A 719 17.00 5.17 -14.55
CA VAL A 719 15.69 5.25 -15.21
C VAL A 719 15.17 3.84 -15.52
N ARG A 720 16.04 2.94 -16.00
CA ARG A 720 15.68 1.52 -16.23
C ARG A 720 15.28 0.80 -14.95
N ARG A 721 16.06 0.96 -13.88
CA ARG A 721 15.76 0.40 -12.55
C ARG A 721 14.41 0.87 -12.04
N ALA A 722 14.16 2.18 -12.11
CA ALA A 722 12.90 2.78 -11.71
C ALA A 722 11.73 2.23 -12.51
N ALA A 723 11.87 2.11 -13.84
CA ALA A 723 10.80 1.67 -14.73
C ALA A 723 10.28 0.28 -14.35
N VAL A 724 11.19 -0.66 -14.09
CA VAL A 724 10.83 -2.03 -13.68
C VAL A 724 10.25 -2.04 -12.27
N MET A 725 10.86 -1.32 -11.32
CA MET A 725 10.37 -1.21 -9.95
C MET A 725 8.94 -0.64 -9.88
N SER A 726 8.64 0.35 -10.72
CA SER A 726 7.32 1.00 -10.83
C SER A 726 6.19 0.05 -11.25
N LEU A 727 6.50 -1.08 -11.91
CA LEU A 727 5.50 -2.11 -12.22
C LEU A 727 4.86 -2.67 -10.94
N GLY A 728 5.63 -2.79 -9.86
CA GLY A 728 5.15 -3.25 -8.56
C GLY A 728 4.05 -2.34 -7.99
N PHE A 729 4.21 -1.02 -8.10
CA PHE A 729 3.22 -0.03 -7.62
C PHE A 729 1.93 0.00 -8.44
N ILE A 730 2.00 -0.29 -9.75
CA ILE A 730 0.80 -0.29 -10.61
C ILE A 730 0.00 -1.59 -10.43
N LEU A 731 0.69 -2.72 -10.27
CA LEU A 731 0.11 -4.06 -10.34
C LEU A 731 -0.07 -4.76 -8.98
N PHE A 732 0.21 -4.13 -7.83
CA PHE A 732 0.06 -4.81 -6.52
C PHE A 732 -1.36 -5.32 -6.24
N ARG A 733 -2.43 -4.71 -6.80
CA ARG A 733 -3.80 -5.27 -6.72
C ARG A 733 -3.96 -6.59 -7.49
N LYS A 734 -3.17 -6.79 -8.55
CA LYS A 734 -3.13 -8.01 -9.39
C LYS A 734 -1.77 -8.70 -9.27
N HIS A 735 -1.32 -8.91 -8.03
CA HIS A 735 0.01 -9.44 -7.71
C HIS A 735 0.32 -10.80 -8.38
N GLN A 736 -0.68 -11.63 -8.68
CA GLN A 736 -0.51 -12.91 -9.38
C GLN A 736 0.04 -12.77 -10.80
N SER A 737 -0.19 -11.63 -11.46
CA SER A 737 0.26 -11.40 -12.85
C SER A 737 1.70 -10.88 -12.95
N VAL A 738 2.26 -10.37 -11.86
CA VAL A 738 3.57 -9.70 -11.84
C VAL A 738 4.74 -10.66 -12.11
N PRO A 739 4.82 -11.87 -11.49
CA PRO A 739 5.90 -12.82 -11.76
C PRO A 739 6.09 -13.10 -13.25
N ARG A 740 5.00 -13.40 -13.96
CA ARG A 740 5.02 -13.70 -15.40
C ARG A 740 5.51 -12.55 -16.27
N MET A 741 5.28 -11.30 -15.85
CA MET A 741 5.75 -10.12 -16.59
C MET A 741 7.23 -9.83 -16.35
N VAL A 742 7.70 -10.12 -15.13
CA VAL A 742 9.04 -9.77 -14.67
C VAL A 742 10.06 -10.90 -14.91
N GLU A 743 9.60 -12.13 -15.17
CA GLU A 743 10.42 -13.30 -15.49
C GLU A 743 11.51 -12.99 -16.54
N LEU A 744 11.11 -12.48 -17.71
CA LEU A 744 12.05 -12.09 -18.78
C LEU A 744 13.00 -10.95 -18.39
N LEU A 745 12.58 -10.06 -17.49
CA LEU A 745 13.40 -8.94 -17.02
C LEU A 745 14.42 -9.39 -15.95
N SER A 746 14.07 -10.44 -15.19
CA SER A 746 14.95 -11.03 -14.17
C SER A 746 16.15 -11.75 -14.77
N GLU A 747 16.05 -12.24 -16.01
CA GLU A 747 17.14 -12.87 -16.76
C GLU A 747 17.97 -11.87 -17.59
N SER A 748 17.66 -10.58 -17.52
CA SER A 748 18.36 -9.57 -18.30
C SER A 748 19.84 -9.48 -17.93
N TYR A 749 20.68 -9.12 -18.90
CA TYR A 749 22.12 -8.95 -18.68
C TYR A 749 22.43 -7.77 -17.75
N ASN A 750 21.56 -6.75 -17.73
CA ASN A 750 21.76 -5.52 -16.97
C ASN A 750 21.38 -5.73 -15.48
N PRO A 751 22.34 -5.60 -14.54
CA PRO A 751 22.08 -5.79 -13.11
C PRO A 751 21.03 -4.82 -12.53
N HIS A 752 20.92 -3.59 -13.04
CA HIS A 752 19.94 -2.60 -12.56
C HIS A 752 18.50 -3.02 -12.87
N VAL A 753 18.29 -3.64 -14.03
CA VAL A 753 16.99 -4.20 -14.44
C VAL A 753 16.66 -5.41 -13.57
N ARG A 754 17.63 -6.30 -13.30
CA ARG A 754 17.46 -7.43 -12.36
C ARG A 754 17.12 -6.94 -10.95
N TYR A 755 17.81 -5.93 -10.44
CA TYR A 755 17.46 -5.34 -9.14
C TYR A 755 16.04 -4.77 -9.13
N GLY A 756 15.66 -4.02 -10.18
CA GLY A 756 14.31 -3.48 -10.33
C GLY A 756 13.24 -4.57 -10.36
N ALA A 757 13.53 -5.71 -11.01
CA ALA A 757 12.70 -6.90 -11.04
C ALA A 757 12.49 -7.51 -9.64
N ALA A 758 13.57 -7.68 -8.86
CA ALA A 758 13.47 -8.18 -7.49
C ALA A 758 12.60 -7.27 -6.61
N MET A 759 12.82 -5.95 -6.66
CA MET A 759 12.04 -4.99 -5.88
C MET A 759 10.59 -4.91 -6.34
N ALA A 760 10.30 -5.02 -7.65
CA ALA A 760 8.94 -5.06 -8.16
C ALA A 760 8.14 -6.23 -7.58
N LEU A 761 8.74 -7.43 -7.54
CA LEU A 761 8.15 -8.62 -6.91
C LEU A 761 7.95 -8.42 -5.40
N GLY A 762 8.94 -7.83 -4.72
CA GLY A 762 8.85 -7.51 -3.29
C GLY A 762 7.70 -6.56 -2.94
N ILE A 763 7.53 -5.51 -3.74
CA ILE A 763 6.49 -4.48 -3.54
C ILE A 763 5.10 -5.03 -3.90
N SER A 764 4.95 -5.75 -5.01
CA SER A 764 3.65 -6.25 -5.45
C SER A 764 3.13 -7.40 -4.60
N CYS A 765 4.02 -8.30 -4.19
CA CYS A 765 3.66 -9.54 -3.50
C CYS A 765 3.85 -9.46 -1.97
N ALA A 766 4.02 -8.25 -1.41
CA ALA A 766 4.21 -8.04 0.02
C ALA A 766 3.08 -8.67 0.86
N GLY A 767 3.44 -9.50 1.85
CA GLY A 767 2.50 -10.17 2.76
C GLY A 767 1.62 -11.26 2.13
N THR A 768 1.80 -11.59 0.84
CA THR A 768 0.99 -12.61 0.14
C THR A 768 1.62 -14.00 0.17
N GLY A 769 2.96 -14.09 0.12
CA GLY A 769 3.72 -15.35 0.03
C GLY A 769 3.42 -16.19 -1.19
N LEU A 770 3.34 -15.56 -2.35
CA LEU A 770 3.17 -16.26 -3.62
C LEU A 770 4.41 -17.11 -3.95
N ASP A 771 4.21 -18.41 -4.18
CA ASP A 771 5.30 -19.35 -4.46
C ASP A 771 6.08 -18.98 -5.74
N GLU A 772 5.38 -18.59 -6.81
CA GLU A 772 6.00 -18.16 -8.08
C GLU A 772 6.98 -16.99 -7.90
N ALA A 773 6.66 -16.04 -7.01
CA ALA A 773 7.55 -14.92 -6.73
C ALA A 773 8.81 -15.37 -5.96
N ILE A 774 8.67 -16.35 -5.07
CA ILE A 774 9.80 -16.90 -4.30
C ILE A 774 10.70 -17.72 -5.23
N ASP A 775 10.14 -18.51 -6.14
CA ASP A 775 10.88 -19.29 -7.13
C ASP A 775 11.74 -18.40 -8.06
N LEU A 776 11.26 -17.20 -8.41
CA LEU A 776 12.04 -16.22 -9.17
C LEU A 776 13.12 -15.52 -8.35
N LEU A 777 12.88 -15.24 -7.06
CA LEU A 777 13.82 -14.54 -6.18
C LEU A 777 14.95 -15.44 -5.67
N GLU A 778 14.73 -16.76 -5.54
CA GLU A 778 15.71 -17.73 -5.06
C GLU A 778 17.01 -17.77 -5.89
N PRO A 779 16.96 -17.84 -7.25
CA PRO A 779 18.15 -17.74 -8.08
C PRO A 779 18.89 -16.40 -7.92
N MET A 780 18.17 -15.29 -7.72
CA MET A 780 18.74 -13.95 -7.62
C MET A 780 19.59 -13.75 -6.35
N LEU A 781 19.40 -14.56 -5.30
CA LEU A 781 20.32 -14.61 -4.15
C LEU A 781 21.73 -15.08 -4.51
N LYS A 782 21.89 -15.78 -5.64
CA LYS A 782 23.19 -16.30 -6.11
C LYS A 782 23.74 -15.46 -7.27
N ASP A 783 23.13 -14.31 -7.55
CA ASP A 783 23.61 -13.40 -8.58
C ASP A 783 25.03 -12.92 -8.25
N PRO A 784 25.94 -12.79 -9.24
CA PRO A 784 27.30 -12.31 -9.00
C PRO A 784 27.32 -10.86 -8.47
N THR A 785 26.32 -10.04 -8.79
CA THR A 785 26.26 -8.64 -8.37
C THR A 785 25.66 -8.49 -6.97
N ASP A 786 26.34 -7.71 -6.13
CA ASP A 786 26.08 -7.53 -4.71
C ASP A 786 24.75 -6.83 -4.41
N PHE A 787 24.44 -5.75 -5.11
CA PHE A 787 23.19 -5.01 -4.91
C PHE A 787 21.96 -5.77 -5.41
N VAL A 788 22.09 -6.66 -6.41
CA VAL A 788 20.98 -7.53 -6.82
C VAL A 788 20.68 -8.54 -5.70
N ARG A 789 21.70 -9.12 -5.06
CA ARG A 789 21.52 -9.97 -3.86
C ARG A 789 20.88 -9.19 -2.71
N GLN A 790 21.29 -7.94 -2.48
CA GLN A 790 20.66 -7.04 -1.51
C GLN A 790 19.16 -6.85 -1.78
N GLY A 791 18.79 -6.55 -3.04
CA GLY A 791 17.40 -6.39 -3.46
C GLY A 791 16.59 -7.66 -3.30
N ALA A 792 17.15 -8.82 -3.66
CA ALA A 792 16.50 -10.12 -3.52
C ALA A 792 16.24 -10.48 -2.05
N LEU A 793 17.19 -10.23 -1.15
CA LEU A 793 17.03 -10.46 0.29
C LEU A 793 15.90 -9.60 0.89
N ILE A 794 15.88 -8.30 0.55
CA ILE A 794 14.83 -7.38 1.00
C ILE A 794 13.47 -7.80 0.41
N ALA A 795 13.40 -8.08 -0.89
CA ALA A 795 12.16 -8.50 -1.54
C ALA A 795 11.59 -9.79 -0.92
N LEU A 796 12.42 -10.80 -0.66
CA LEU A 796 11.99 -12.03 0.02
C LEU A 796 11.43 -11.77 1.42
N SER A 797 12.05 -10.86 2.19
CA SER A 797 11.53 -10.47 3.50
C SER A 797 10.16 -9.81 3.42
N MET A 798 9.91 -8.98 2.40
CA MET A 798 8.64 -8.31 2.20
C MET A 798 7.54 -9.29 1.78
N VAL A 799 7.85 -10.26 0.91
CA VAL A 799 6.89 -11.29 0.46
C VAL A 799 6.50 -12.22 1.61
N LEU A 800 7.46 -12.58 2.47
CA LEU A 800 7.30 -13.55 3.56
C LEU A 800 6.95 -12.93 4.92
N VAL A 801 6.71 -11.61 4.98
CA VAL A 801 6.35 -10.93 6.24
C VAL A 801 5.12 -11.62 6.85
N GLN A 802 5.18 -11.88 8.16
CA GLN A 802 4.12 -12.58 8.92
C GLN A 802 3.80 -14.03 8.53
N GLN A 803 4.57 -14.66 7.62
CA GLN A 803 4.34 -16.04 7.23
C GLN A 803 5.14 -17.04 8.09
N ASN A 804 4.52 -18.20 8.32
CA ASN A 804 5.10 -19.27 9.13
C ASN A 804 5.52 -20.47 8.27
N GLU A 805 6.33 -21.35 8.84
CA GLU A 805 6.77 -22.61 8.19
C GLU A 805 5.59 -23.54 7.84
N ALA A 806 4.49 -23.46 8.62
CA ALA A 806 3.28 -24.22 8.35
C ALA A 806 2.47 -23.68 7.16
N MET A 807 2.59 -22.38 6.86
CA MET A 807 1.98 -21.78 5.67
C MET A 807 2.86 -22.05 4.46
N ASN A 808 4.16 -21.73 4.57
CA ASN A 808 5.15 -21.91 3.52
C ASN A 808 6.46 -22.49 4.11
N PRO A 809 6.87 -23.72 3.73
CA PRO A 809 8.06 -24.37 4.29
C PRO A 809 9.38 -23.65 3.91
N LYS A 810 9.34 -22.83 2.84
CA LYS A 810 10.48 -22.05 2.37
C LYS A 810 10.95 -20.98 3.36
N VAL A 811 10.07 -20.50 4.25
CA VAL A 811 10.40 -19.47 5.25
C VAL A 811 11.56 -19.91 6.14
N GLY A 812 11.57 -21.16 6.63
CA GLY A 812 12.64 -21.69 7.47
C GLY A 812 13.98 -21.80 6.73
N THR A 813 13.92 -22.19 5.44
CA THR A 813 15.10 -22.28 4.57
C THR A 813 15.71 -20.90 4.32
N ILE A 814 14.87 -19.90 4.02
CA ILE A 814 15.31 -18.53 3.72
C ILE A 814 15.86 -17.84 4.97
N ARG A 815 15.21 -18.00 6.13
CA ARG A 815 15.77 -17.49 7.40
C ARG A 815 17.15 -18.08 7.70
N THR A 816 17.33 -19.38 7.48
CA THR A 816 18.63 -20.05 7.66
C THR A 816 19.67 -19.52 6.66
N ALA A 817 19.27 -19.27 5.41
CA ALA A 817 20.15 -18.67 4.41
C ALA A 817 20.58 -17.25 4.79
N MET A 818 19.65 -16.39 5.24
CA MET A 818 19.95 -15.05 5.74
C MET A 818 20.93 -15.08 6.92
N GLN A 819 20.71 -15.98 7.89
CA GLN A 819 21.63 -16.15 9.01
C GLN A 819 23.02 -16.65 8.61
N LYS A 820 23.14 -17.36 7.49
CA LYS A 820 24.44 -17.80 6.95
C LYS A 820 25.16 -16.63 6.28
N VAL A 821 24.47 -15.84 5.46
CA VAL A 821 25.04 -14.68 4.76
C VAL A 821 25.59 -13.64 5.74
N ILE A 822 24.86 -13.36 6.83
CA ILE A 822 25.34 -12.38 7.82
C ILE A 822 26.54 -12.88 8.64
N ALA A 823 26.64 -14.19 8.87
CA ALA A 823 27.74 -14.78 9.62
C ALA A 823 29.02 -14.96 8.79
N ASP A 824 28.90 -14.96 7.46
CA ASP A 824 30.05 -15.11 6.57
C ASP A 824 30.85 -13.80 6.48
N ARG A 825 32.16 -13.90 6.67
CA ARG A 825 33.05 -12.75 6.54
C ARG A 825 33.32 -12.37 5.08
N HIS A 826 33.27 -13.34 4.16
CA HIS A 826 33.63 -13.14 2.75
C HIS A 826 32.50 -12.55 1.89
N GLU A 827 31.31 -12.38 2.47
CA GLU A 827 30.19 -11.72 1.80
C GLU A 827 30.36 -10.19 1.77
N ASP A 828 29.89 -9.60 0.67
CA ASP A 828 29.95 -8.17 0.40
C ASP A 828 29.18 -7.32 1.43
N ALA A 829 29.64 -6.10 1.67
CA ALA A 829 29.03 -5.20 2.65
C ALA A 829 27.57 -4.86 2.32
N MET A 830 27.24 -4.66 1.04
CA MET A 830 25.88 -4.33 0.59
C MET A 830 24.91 -5.51 0.77
N ALA A 831 25.36 -6.74 0.49
CA ALA A 831 24.58 -7.95 0.73
C ALA A 831 24.30 -8.15 2.23
N LYS A 832 25.30 -7.89 3.09
CA LYS A 832 25.13 -7.91 4.56
C LYS A 832 24.15 -6.85 5.06
N PHE A 833 24.23 -5.63 4.52
CA PHE A 833 23.28 -4.57 4.83
C PHE A 833 21.85 -4.97 4.43
N GLY A 834 21.67 -5.52 3.22
CA GLY A 834 20.38 -6.07 2.76
C GLY A 834 19.86 -7.19 3.65
N CYS A 835 20.75 -8.08 4.11
CA CYS A 835 20.40 -9.16 5.03
C CYS A 835 19.97 -8.64 6.40
N ALA A 836 20.64 -7.62 6.95
CA ALA A 836 20.27 -7.00 8.22
C ALA A 836 18.88 -6.37 8.14
N LEU A 837 18.61 -5.61 7.07
CA LEU A 837 17.29 -5.05 6.83
C LEU A 837 16.23 -6.14 6.65
N ALA A 838 16.53 -7.18 5.88
CA ALA A 838 15.60 -8.29 5.62
C ALA A 838 15.19 -9.02 6.91
N LEU A 839 16.14 -9.30 7.81
CA LEU A 839 15.85 -9.89 9.12
C LEU A 839 14.99 -8.95 9.98
N GLY A 840 15.25 -7.63 9.92
CA GLY A 840 14.44 -6.64 10.60
C GLY A 840 13.00 -6.54 10.08
N ILE A 841 12.81 -6.67 8.76
CA ILE A 841 11.50 -6.61 8.11
C ILE A 841 10.67 -7.87 8.40
N ILE A 842 11.27 -9.06 8.37
CA ILE A 842 10.55 -10.31 8.67
C ILE A 842 9.97 -10.29 10.09
N ASP A 843 10.71 -9.73 11.04
CA ASP A 843 10.32 -9.67 12.46
C ASP A 843 9.68 -8.32 12.85
N ALA A 844 9.19 -7.55 11.87
CA ALA A 844 8.67 -6.20 12.09
C ALA A 844 7.53 -6.12 13.12
N GLY A 845 7.61 -5.13 14.02
CA GLY A 845 6.60 -4.87 15.06
C GLY A 845 6.35 -6.04 16.01
N GLY A 846 7.39 -6.81 16.34
CA GLY A 846 7.27 -8.03 17.14
C GLY A 846 6.49 -9.14 16.43
N ARG A 847 6.62 -9.23 15.10
CA ARG A 847 5.89 -10.15 14.21
C ARG A 847 4.39 -9.88 14.13
N ASN A 848 3.96 -8.64 14.41
CA ASN A 848 2.55 -8.20 14.39
C ASN A 848 2.24 -7.17 13.31
N CYS A 849 3.26 -6.68 12.60
CA CYS A 849 3.11 -5.74 11.50
C CYS A 849 3.30 -6.44 10.16
N THR A 850 2.47 -6.08 9.17
CA THR A 850 2.63 -6.48 7.78
C THR A 850 2.92 -5.25 6.94
N ILE A 851 3.47 -5.46 5.74
CA ILE A 851 3.61 -4.42 4.73
C ILE A 851 2.39 -4.53 3.81
N SER A 852 1.53 -3.53 3.84
CA SER A 852 0.37 -3.48 2.94
C SER A 852 0.20 -2.10 2.32
N LEU A 853 0.18 -2.07 0.98
CA LEU A 853 -0.13 -0.89 0.17
C LEU A 853 -1.64 -0.64 0.07
N GLN A 854 -2.45 -1.61 0.49
CA GLN A 854 -3.90 -1.51 0.58
C GLN A 854 -4.37 -1.51 2.02
N THR A 855 -5.45 -0.79 2.29
CA THR A 855 -6.20 -0.97 3.52
C THR A 855 -6.96 -2.29 3.46
N GLN A 856 -7.41 -2.79 4.60
CA GLN A 856 -8.23 -4.01 4.66
C GLN A 856 -9.56 -3.87 3.91
N SER A 857 -10.00 -2.63 3.66
CA SER A 857 -11.20 -2.32 2.86
C SER A 857 -10.94 -2.31 1.34
N GLY A 858 -9.69 -2.49 0.89
CA GLY A 858 -9.30 -2.46 -0.53
C GLY A 858 -8.94 -1.08 -1.08
N ASN A 859 -8.97 -0.03 -0.24
CA ASN A 859 -8.51 1.31 -0.61
C ASN A 859 -6.99 1.40 -0.63
N LEU A 860 -6.45 2.43 -1.27
CA LEU A 860 -5.01 2.71 -1.26
C LEU A 860 -4.61 3.25 0.11
N ASN A 861 -3.65 2.61 0.77
CA ASN A 861 -3.05 3.13 1.99
C ASN A 861 -2.02 4.21 1.64
N MET A 862 -2.42 5.48 1.71
CA MET A 862 -1.59 6.63 1.34
C MET A 862 -0.22 6.64 2.05
N PRO A 863 -0.12 6.61 3.40
CA PRO A 863 1.18 6.52 4.08
C PRO A 863 1.96 5.27 3.72
N GLY A 864 1.28 4.14 3.46
CA GLY A 864 1.96 2.90 3.10
C GLY A 864 2.61 2.94 1.73
N VAL A 865 1.93 3.50 0.73
CA VAL A 865 2.47 3.68 -0.63
C VAL A 865 3.60 4.69 -0.65
N VAL A 866 3.41 5.85 -0.01
CA VAL A 866 4.43 6.89 0.06
C VAL A 866 5.66 6.41 0.83
N GLY A 867 5.46 5.73 1.97
CA GLY A 867 6.52 5.12 2.75
C GLY A 867 7.37 4.15 1.92
N MET A 868 6.72 3.34 1.09
CA MET A 868 7.40 2.40 0.20
C MET A 868 8.14 3.11 -0.93
N ALA A 869 7.53 4.11 -1.56
CA ALA A 869 8.14 4.88 -2.66
C ALA A 869 9.40 5.62 -2.21
N VAL A 870 9.35 6.26 -1.03
CA VAL A 870 10.52 6.93 -0.44
C VAL A 870 11.56 5.94 0.06
N PHE A 871 11.13 4.82 0.66
CA PHE A 871 12.04 3.75 1.09
C PHE A 871 12.93 3.26 -0.06
N THR A 872 12.37 3.06 -1.27
CA THR A 872 13.15 2.57 -2.43
C THR A 872 14.30 3.50 -2.85
N GLN A 873 14.34 4.74 -2.36
CA GLN A 873 15.41 5.72 -2.62
C GLN A 873 16.63 5.58 -1.71
N TYR A 874 16.70 4.54 -0.86
CA TYR A 874 17.79 4.38 0.11
C TYR A 874 19.19 4.30 -0.52
N TRP A 875 19.29 4.04 -1.83
CA TRP A 875 20.54 3.98 -2.59
C TRP A 875 21.33 5.28 -2.52
N TYR A 876 20.62 6.41 -2.63
CA TYR A 876 21.25 7.73 -2.64
C TYR A 876 21.30 8.33 -1.23
N TRP A 877 20.35 7.96 -0.38
CA TRP A 877 20.23 8.50 0.97
C TRP A 877 19.75 7.46 1.99
N PHE A 878 20.68 6.90 2.78
CA PHE A 878 20.37 5.86 3.78
C PHE A 878 19.32 6.24 4.83
N PRO A 879 19.26 7.49 5.36
CA PRO A 879 18.22 7.86 6.32
C PRO A 879 16.78 7.72 5.80
N LEU A 880 16.55 7.66 4.48
CA LEU A 880 15.23 7.41 3.90
C LEU A 880 14.70 5.99 4.19
N THR A 881 15.54 5.06 4.64
CA THR A 881 15.09 3.72 5.05
C THR A 881 14.02 3.75 6.13
N HIS A 882 14.00 4.76 7.02
CA HIS A 882 13.02 4.86 8.10
C HIS A 882 11.58 5.09 7.60
N PHE A 883 11.39 5.53 6.36
CA PHE A 883 10.06 5.66 5.73
C PHE A 883 9.33 4.33 5.56
N LEU A 884 10.05 3.19 5.56
CA LEU A 884 9.41 1.87 5.56
C LEU A 884 8.50 1.66 6.78
N SER A 885 8.79 2.37 7.88
CA SER A 885 7.93 2.33 9.06
C SER A 885 6.49 2.74 8.75
N LEU A 886 6.27 3.69 7.83
CA LEU A 886 4.93 4.15 7.43
C LEU A 886 4.13 3.06 6.69
N SER A 887 4.82 2.12 6.04
CA SER A 887 4.22 0.96 5.36
C SER A 887 3.87 -0.19 6.30
N PHE A 888 4.35 -0.16 7.55
CA PHE A 888 3.95 -1.14 8.55
C PHE A 888 2.53 -0.84 9.05
N THR A 889 1.64 -1.80 8.80
CA THR A 889 0.27 -1.81 9.30
C THR A 889 0.12 -2.98 10.28
N PRO A 890 -0.31 -2.74 11.53
CA PRO A 890 -0.57 -3.82 12.48
C PRO A 890 -1.77 -4.65 12.03
N THR A 891 -1.66 -5.97 12.15
CA THR A 891 -2.73 -6.91 11.80
C THR A 891 -3.39 -7.45 13.06
N ALA A 892 -4.37 -6.71 13.57
CA ALA A 892 -5.13 -7.06 14.76
C ALA A 892 -6.63 -6.92 14.51
N VAL A 893 -7.42 -7.63 15.32
CA VAL A 893 -8.85 -7.32 15.51
C VAL A 893 -8.98 -6.71 16.90
N ILE A 894 -9.44 -5.46 16.95
CA ILE A 894 -9.61 -4.70 18.19
C ILE A 894 -11.09 -4.41 18.37
N GLY A 895 -11.74 -5.16 19.26
CA GLY A 895 -13.12 -4.91 19.65
C GLY A 895 -13.21 -3.73 20.60
N VAL A 896 -14.03 -2.74 20.26
CA VAL A 896 -14.29 -1.54 21.07
C VAL A 896 -15.79 -1.44 21.32
N ASP A 897 -16.18 -1.09 22.54
CA ASP A 897 -17.59 -0.92 22.90
C ASP A 897 -18.13 0.49 22.56
N GLN A 898 -19.43 0.72 22.70
CA GLN A 898 -20.11 2.01 22.51
C GLN A 898 -19.52 3.17 23.34
N LYS A 899 -18.78 2.89 24.42
CA LYS A 899 -18.08 3.89 25.24
C LYS A 899 -16.63 4.14 24.81
N LEU A 900 -16.18 3.54 23.71
CA LEU A 900 -14.81 3.61 23.20
C LEU A 900 -13.75 2.95 24.09
N GLU A 901 -14.18 2.01 24.93
CA GLU A 901 -13.29 1.20 25.78
C GLU A 901 -13.16 -0.22 25.22
N VAL A 902 -12.08 -0.91 25.56
CA VAL A 902 -11.79 -2.27 25.09
C VAL A 902 -12.31 -3.29 26.11
N PRO A 903 -13.42 -4.03 25.83
CA PRO A 903 -13.89 -5.10 26.70
C PRO A 903 -12.99 -6.34 26.59
N ASP A 904 -12.85 -7.08 27.69
CA ASP A 904 -12.26 -8.42 27.66
C ASP A 904 -13.32 -9.44 27.21
N PHE A 905 -13.17 -9.94 25.98
CA PHE A 905 -14.01 -11.03 25.44
C PHE A 905 -13.17 -11.91 24.52
N LYS A 906 -13.70 -13.10 24.20
CA LYS A 906 -13.05 -14.07 23.33
C LYS A 906 -13.87 -14.33 22.08
N PHE A 907 -13.21 -14.43 20.93
CA PHE A 907 -13.82 -14.83 19.67
C PHE A 907 -13.26 -16.17 19.18
N HIS A 908 -14.00 -16.87 18.32
CA HIS A 908 -13.68 -18.22 17.89
C HIS A 908 -13.09 -18.25 16.49
N SER A 909 -11.94 -18.91 16.30
CA SER A 909 -11.33 -19.15 14.99
C SER A 909 -11.51 -20.60 14.57
N ASN A 910 -12.19 -20.82 13.43
CA ASN A 910 -12.48 -22.13 12.85
C ASN A 910 -11.27 -22.75 12.10
N THR A 911 -10.07 -22.67 12.68
CA THR A 911 -8.83 -23.18 12.06
C THR A 911 -7.95 -23.93 13.05
N ARG A 912 -6.83 -24.49 12.55
CA ARG A 912 -5.79 -25.10 13.38
C ARG A 912 -4.87 -24.01 13.94
N PRO A 913 -4.58 -23.99 15.25
CA PRO A 913 -3.67 -23.02 15.85
C PRO A 913 -2.30 -22.94 15.15
N SER A 914 -1.69 -24.08 14.81
CA SER A 914 -0.36 -24.14 14.18
C SER A 914 -0.25 -23.38 12.85
N LEU A 915 -1.36 -23.15 12.15
CA LEU A 915 -1.34 -22.44 10.86
C LEU A 915 -1.01 -20.95 11.04
N PHE A 916 -1.45 -20.35 12.15
CA PHE A 916 -1.38 -18.90 12.39
C PHE A 916 -0.62 -18.51 13.65
N ASP A 917 -0.08 -19.48 14.40
CA ASP A 917 0.73 -19.20 15.60
C ASP A 917 2.04 -18.49 15.26
N TYR A 918 2.73 -17.93 16.23
CA TYR A 918 4.01 -17.29 15.99
C TYR A 918 5.09 -18.34 15.67
N PRO A 919 6.07 -18.01 14.82
CA PRO A 919 7.26 -18.84 14.70
C PRO A 919 7.91 -18.97 16.10
N PRO A 920 8.38 -20.16 16.48
CA PRO A 920 9.04 -20.34 17.76
C PRO A 920 10.23 -19.39 17.86
N GLU A 921 10.45 -18.84 19.06
CA GLU A 921 11.66 -18.06 19.35
C GLU A 921 12.88 -18.93 19.12
N GLN A 922 13.94 -18.36 18.53
CA GLN A 922 15.15 -19.11 18.30
C GLN A 922 15.80 -19.34 19.65
N GLN A 923 15.63 -20.56 20.19
CA GLN A 923 16.36 -20.95 21.38
C GLN A 923 17.84 -20.74 21.08
N VAL A 924 18.46 -19.80 21.79
CA VAL A 924 19.92 -19.70 21.87
C VAL A 924 20.35 -21.09 22.27
N LYS A 925 20.93 -21.84 21.33
CA LYS A 925 21.50 -23.16 21.64
C LYS A 925 22.47 -22.88 22.77
N ALA A 926 22.11 -23.28 23.99
CA ALA A 926 23.03 -23.31 25.10
C ALA A 926 24.27 -24.03 24.56
N ASP A 927 25.39 -23.31 24.55
CA ASP A 927 26.54 -23.54 23.67
C ASP A 927 26.67 -24.99 23.19
N GLU A 928 26.88 -25.22 21.88
CA GLU A 928 27.34 -26.54 21.40
C GLU A 928 28.74 -26.90 21.97
N ALA A 929 29.37 -25.98 22.72
CA ALA A 929 30.65 -26.19 23.40
C ALA A 929 30.62 -27.41 24.32
N PRO A 930 29.69 -27.58 25.29
CA PRO A 930 29.58 -28.81 26.09
C PRO A 930 29.40 -30.09 25.28
N GLU A 931 28.75 -30.10 24.11
CA GLU A 931 28.63 -31.32 23.31
C GLU A 931 29.90 -31.64 22.52
N LYS A 932 30.53 -30.65 21.88
CA LYS A 932 31.82 -30.84 21.19
C LYS A 932 32.93 -31.18 22.19
N ILE A 933 32.89 -30.60 23.39
CA ILE A 933 33.78 -30.96 24.50
C ILE A 933 33.48 -32.37 25.01
N LYS A 934 32.21 -32.78 25.16
CA LYS A 934 31.87 -34.17 25.52
C LYS A 934 32.37 -35.16 24.47
N THR A 935 32.21 -34.88 23.18
CA THR A 935 32.70 -35.77 22.11
C THR A 935 34.23 -35.76 22.02
N ALA A 936 34.89 -34.62 22.26
CA ALA A 936 36.35 -34.52 22.36
C ALA A 936 36.89 -35.27 23.59
N VAL A 937 36.22 -35.17 24.74
CA VAL A 937 36.59 -35.90 25.96
C VAL A 937 36.34 -37.40 25.80
N LEU A 938 35.25 -37.81 25.16
CA LEU A 938 34.96 -39.22 24.87
C LEU A 938 35.98 -39.82 23.89
N SER A 939 36.33 -39.09 22.83
CA SER A 939 37.33 -39.53 21.84
C SER A 939 38.73 -39.61 22.43
N THR A 940 39.15 -38.60 23.21
CA THR A 940 40.45 -38.61 23.91
C THR A 940 40.52 -39.68 25.01
N THR A 941 39.44 -39.91 25.75
CA THR A 941 39.36 -40.96 26.79
C THR A 941 39.38 -42.36 26.18
N ALA A 942 38.68 -42.58 25.06
CA ALA A 942 38.72 -43.84 24.32
C ALA A 942 40.12 -44.10 23.73
N GLN A 943 40.77 -43.06 23.19
CA GLN A 943 42.13 -43.16 22.65
C GLN A 943 43.16 -43.38 23.77
N ALA A 944 43.00 -42.76 24.94
CA ALA A 944 43.83 -42.99 26.12
C ALA A 944 43.69 -44.41 26.66
N LYS A 945 42.46 -44.96 26.75
CA LYS A 945 42.22 -46.37 27.10
C LYS A 945 42.86 -47.33 26.09
N ARG A 946 42.75 -47.07 24.78
CA ARG A 946 43.42 -47.89 23.75
C ARG A 946 44.95 -47.82 23.84
N ARG A 947 45.53 -46.65 24.15
CA ARG A 947 46.99 -46.51 24.38
C ARG A 947 47.45 -47.22 25.65
N ALA A 948 46.68 -47.14 26.74
CA ALA A 948 46.97 -47.86 27.98
C ALA A 948 46.95 -49.38 27.77
N GLN A 949 45.93 -49.90 27.07
CA GLN A 949 45.85 -51.32 26.73
C GLN A 949 46.97 -51.77 25.78
N LYS A 950 47.40 -50.91 24.85
CA LYS A 950 48.55 -51.21 23.96
C LYS A 950 49.87 -51.24 24.75
N ARG A 951 50.04 -50.36 25.73
CA ARG A 951 51.21 -50.31 26.62
C ARG A 951 51.23 -51.47 27.62
N GLU A 952 50.06 -51.93 28.07
CA GLU A 952 49.90 -53.11 28.91
C GLU A 952 50.20 -54.40 28.13
N LYS A 953 49.73 -54.51 26.89
CA LYS A 953 50.09 -55.60 25.96
C LYS A 953 51.58 -55.62 25.59
N GLN A 954 52.24 -54.46 25.54
CA GLN A 954 53.69 -54.39 25.37
C GLN A 954 54.45 -54.78 26.64
N ARG A 955 53.90 -54.53 27.82
CA ARG A 955 54.47 -54.98 29.10
C ARG A 955 54.26 -56.48 29.36
N SER A 956 53.23 -57.10 28.79
CA SER A 956 52.95 -58.54 28.94
C SER A 956 53.75 -59.45 27.99
N GLY A 957 54.68 -58.91 27.19
CA GLY A 957 55.51 -59.63 26.23
C GLY A 957 56.90 -60.03 26.71
N SER A 958 57.23 -59.84 28.00
CA SER A 958 58.50 -60.28 28.59
C SER A 958 58.28 -60.75 30.03
N ILE A 959 58.36 -62.07 30.25
CA ILE A 959 58.41 -62.71 31.57
C ILE A 959 59.62 -63.67 31.56
N ASP A 960 60.70 -63.35 32.30
CA ASP A 960 61.12 -64.09 33.52
C ASP A 960 62.52 -63.66 34.03
N ILE A 961 62.58 -63.20 35.29
CA ILE A 961 63.38 -63.74 36.41
C ILE A 961 62.68 -63.32 37.71
N GLU A 962 62.46 -64.30 38.60
CA GLU A 962 61.77 -64.24 39.88
C GLU A 962 62.45 -63.38 40.97
N GLN A 963 61.62 -62.70 41.79
CA GLN A 963 61.63 -62.79 43.26
C GLN A 963 60.27 -62.31 43.83
N THR A 964 59.57 -63.19 44.54
CA THR A 964 58.38 -62.96 45.41
C THR A 964 58.78 -63.18 46.88
N PRO A 965 58.02 -62.80 47.94
CA PRO A 965 56.55 -62.66 48.06
C PRO A 965 56.08 -61.36 48.79
N THR A 966 54.81 -60.91 48.75
CA THR A 966 53.59 -61.59 49.22
C THR A 966 52.28 -61.04 48.59
N THR A 967 51.40 -62.00 48.30
CA THR A 967 50.01 -62.05 47.74
C THR A 967 48.90 -61.49 48.67
N PRO A 968 47.58 -61.48 48.31
CA PRO A 968 46.84 -62.16 47.19
C PRO A 968 45.87 -61.25 46.36
N LYS A 969 45.64 -61.44 45.03
CA LYS A 969 44.83 -62.45 44.24
C LYS A 969 43.33 -62.50 44.63
N SER A 970 42.36 -62.36 43.70
CA SER A 970 42.00 -63.18 42.51
C SER A 970 41.49 -62.31 41.32
N ALA A 971 41.85 -62.44 40.02
CA ALA A 971 41.89 -63.55 39.03
C ALA A 971 40.52 -64.18 38.73
N ALA A 972 40.05 -64.48 37.51
CA ALA A 972 40.41 -64.28 36.09
C ALA A 972 39.21 -64.88 35.27
N GLN A 973 38.90 -64.55 34.01
CA GLN A 973 39.38 -65.22 32.77
C GLN A 973 38.54 -64.65 31.59
N GLN A 974 39.12 -64.04 30.55
CA GLN A 974 39.71 -64.61 29.31
C GLN A 974 38.70 -64.88 28.17
N LEU A 975 38.83 -64.07 27.11
CA LEU A 975 38.35 -64.25 25.73
C LEU A 975 39.56 -64.54 24.83
N PRO A 976 39.39 -65.23 23.68
CA PRO A 976 40.18 -64.86 22.51
C PRO A 976 39.43 -64.82 21.15
N GLU A 977 39.85 -63.82 20.35
CA GLU A 977 40.10 -63.75 18.89
C GLU A 977 39.03 -63.94 17.78
N LYS A 978 38.72 -62.79 17.13
CA LYS A 978 38.64 -62.42 15.68
C LYS A 978 38.09 -63.37 14.58
N MET A 979 37.00 -62.87 13.99
CA MET A 979 36.61 -62.66 12.56
C MET A 979 36.56 -63.83 11.57
N ASP A 980 35.34 -64.15 11.07
CA ASP A 980 34.99 -64.10 9.63
C ASP A 980 33.45 -64.24 9.36
N VAL A 981 32.98 -63.39 8.42
CA VAL A 981 31.91 -63.45 7.39
C VAL A 981 30.47 -64.00 7.66
N ASP A 982 29.50 -63.18 7.19
CA ASP A 982 28.07 -63.33 6.82
C ASP A 982 27.38 -64.71 6.82
N GLU A 983 26.20 -64.80 7.46
CA GLU A 983 24.86 -65.15 6.89
C GLU A 983 23.83 -65.43 8.02
N ALA A 984 22.63 -64.88 7.89
CA ALA A 984 21.41 -65.30 8.62
C ALA A 984 20.87 -66.63 8.01
N PRO A 985 20.02 -67.49 8.66
CA PRO A 985 18.89 -67.13 9.54
C PRO A 985 18.52 -68.09 10.72
N LYS A 986 17.68 -67.55 11.63
CA LYS A 986 16.61 -68.15 12.49
C LYS A 986 16.72 -69.60 13.00
N ALA A 987 16.59 -69.80 14.32
CA ALA A 987 15.30 -70.03 15.01
C ALA A 987 15.48 -70.36 16.52
N GLU A 988 14.62 -69.71 17.34
CA GLU A 988 13.96 -70.18 18.59
C GLU A 988 14.79 -70.71 19.79
N GLU A 989 14.49 -70.45 21.06
CA GLU A 989 13.62 -69.52 21.79
C GLU A 989 13.96 -69.74 23.29
N SER A 990 13.91 -68.67 24.10
CA SER A 990 13.34 -68.61 25.47
C SER A 990 14.14 -67.79 26.52
N LYS A 991 13.62 -66.57 26.76
CA LYS A 991 13.32 -65.87 28.05
C LYS A 991 14.41 -65.77 29.14
N ALA A 992 14.60 -64.66 29.88
CA ALA A 992 14.00 -63.33 29.92
C ALA A 992 14.75 -62.45 30.95
N SER A 993 15.07 -61.20 30.58
CA SER A 993 15.13 -59.94 31.38
C SER A 993 16.12 -59.00 30.69
N GLY A 994 15.86 -57.74 30.33
CA GLY A 994 14.72 -56.86 30.52
C GLY A 994 15.21 -55.40 30.43
N ASP A 995 15.96 -55.06 29.37
CA ASP A 995 16.42 -53.68 29.10
C ASP A 995 15.61 -53.10 27.94
N LYS A 996 14.90 -51.99 28.20
CA LYS A 996 14.15 -51.24 27.18
C LYS A 996 15.09 -50.22 26.55
N GLU A 997 15.65 -50.58 25.39
CA GLU A 997 16.11 -49.59 24.41
C GLU A 997 14.93 -48.70 24.00
N ALA A 998 15.14 -47.40 24.09
CA ALA A 998 14.28 -46.40 23.50
C ALA A 998 14.34 -46.55 21.97
N ALA A 999 13.34 -47.25 21.43
CA ALA A 999 13.02 -47.21 20.02
C ALA A 999 12.92 -45.75 19.57
N ALA A 1000 13.58 -45.43 18.45
CA ALA A 1000 13.28 -44.26 17.66
C ALA A 1000 11.76 -44.21 17.45
N GLU A 1001 11.10 -43.22 18.06
CA GLU A 1001 9.72 -42.91 17.71
C GLU A 1001 9.70 -42.64 16.19
N PRO A 1002 8.85 -43.32 15.40
CA PRO A 1002 8.52 -42.81 14.10
C PRO A 1002 7.97 -41.41 14.36
N LYS A 1003 8.49 -40.37 13.66
CA LYS A 1003 7.93 -39.02 13.69
C LYS A 1003 6.43 -39.13 13.87
N ARG A 1004 5.93 -38.80 15.07
CA ARG A 1004 4.49 -38.70 15.30
C ARG A 1004 4.04 -37.75 14.20
N LYS A 1005 3.24 -38.24 13.25
CA LYS A 1005 2.44 -37.35 12.43
C LYS A 1005 1.82 -36.37 13.43
N PRO A 1006 1.98 -35.05 13.25
CA PRO A 1006 1.45 -34.09 14.21
C PRO A 1006 0.01 -34.51 14.48
N GLU A 1007 -0.32 -34.74 15.76
CA GLU A 1007 -1.70 -35.07 16.15
C GLU A 1007 -2.59 -34.06 15.43
N LYS A 1008 -3.62 -34.55 14.73
CA LYS A 1008 -4.55 -33.66 14.03
C LYS A 1008 -5.14 -32.72 15.09
N GLU A 1009 -4.58 -31.51 15.16
CA GLU A 1009 -5.03 -30.48 16.10
C GLU A 1009 -6.53 -30.31 15.96
N LYS A 1010 -7.22 -30.18 17.10
CA LYS A 1010 -8.65 -29.91 17.10
C LYS A 1010 -8.88 -28.60 16.33
N VAL A 1011 -9.77 -28.66 15.35
CA VAL A 1011 -10.19 -27.49 14.59
C VAL A 1011 -11.03 -26.63 15.51
N GLY A 1012 -10.69 -25.35 15.66
CA GLY A 1012 -11.38 -24.43 16.57
C GLY A 1012 -10.56 -24.09 17.80
N TYR A 1013 -10.20 -22.82 17.95
CA TYR A 1013 -9.62 -22.28 19.19
C TYR A 1013 -10.18 -20.88 19.51
N GLU A 1014 -10.19 -20.55 20.80
CA GLU A 1014 -10.61 -19.24 21.30
C GLU A 1014 -9.43 -18.27 21.31
N ILE A 1015 -9.68 -17.03 20.88
CA ILE A 1015 -8.71 -15.95 20.84
C ILE A 1015 -9.26 -14.77 21.65
N SER A 1016 -8.43 -14.16 22.50
CA SER A 1016 -8.82 -12.96 23.25
C SER A 1016 -8.88 -11.72 22.35
N ASN A 1017 -9.61 -10.69 22.79
CA ASN A 1017 -9.52 -9.35 22.21
C ASN A 1017 -8.07 -8.82 22.25
N LEU A 1018 -7.72 -7.89 21.35
CA LEU A 1018 -6.35 -7.38 21.14
C LEU A 1018 -5.34 -8.47 20.77
N SER A 1019 -5.71 -9.38 19.88
CA SER A 1019 -4.84 -10.44 19.38
C SER A 1019 -4.52 -10.26 17.90
N ARG A 1020 -3.39 -10.85 17.49
CA ARG A 1020 -2.96 -10.84 16.09
C ARG A 1020 -3.91 -11.71 15.27
N VAL A 1021 -4.39 -11.15 14.16
CA VAL A 1021 -5.22 -11.84 13.18
C VAL A 1021 -4.70 -11.51 11.79
N LEU A 1022 -4.35 -12.54 11.02
CA LEU A 1022 -3.88 -12.35 9.65
C LEU A 1022 -5.03 -12.13 8.67
N PRO A 1023 -4.84 -11.42 7.55
CA PRO A 1023 -5.87 -11.25 6.52
C PRO A 1023 -6.45 -12.59 6.00
N ALA A 1024 -5.62 -13.62 5.87
CA ALA A 1024 -6.08 -14.97 5.49
C ALA A 1024 -6.92 -15.65 6.59
N GLN A 1025 -6.70 -15.29 7.86
CA GLN A 1025 -7.40 -15.84 9.03
C GLN A 1025 -8.77 -15.21 9.25
N VAL A 1026 -9.00 -13.96 8.80
CA VAL A 1026 -10.26 -13.21 8.97
C VAL A 1026 -11.48 -14.02 8.51
N LYS A 1027 -11.36 -14.79 7.42
CA LYS A 1027 -12.44 -15.62 6.86
C LYS A 1027 -12.94 -16.72 7.80
N TYR A 1028 -12.15 -17.09 8.81
CA TYR A 1028 -12.45 -18.17 9.74
C TYR A 1028 -12.89 -17.67 11.12
N ILE A 1029 -13.00 -16.36 11.32
CA ILE A 1029 -13.39 -15.76 12.60
C ILE A 1029 -14.91 -15.72 12.71
N SER A 1030 -15.40 -16.11 13.89
CA SER A 1030 -16.80 -16.00 14.28
C SER A 1030 -16.90 -15.43 15.70
N PHE A 1031 -17.96 -14.66 15.96
CA PHE A 1031 -18.27 -14.09 17.27
C PHE A 1031 -19.44 -14.89 17.85
N PRO A 1032 -19.17 -15.92 18.67
CA PRO A 1032 -20.22 -16.73 19.29
C PRO A 1032 -20.83 -16.08 20.54
N ASP A 1033 -20.26 -15.00 21.05
CA ASP A 1033 -20.71 -14.35 22.28
C ASP A 1033 -22.07 -13.65 22.11
N GLN A 1034 -23.00 -13.95 23.03
CA GLN A 1034 -24.36 -13.37 23.01
C GLN A 1034 -24.41 -11.92 23.54
N ARG A 1035 -23.37 -11.47 24.25
CA ARG A 1035 -23.31 -10.13 24.86
C ARG A 1035 -22.81 -9.07 23.89
N TYR A 1036 -21.75 -9.38 23.14
CA TYR A 1036 -21.09 -8.45 22.22
C TYR A 1036 -21.31 -8.87 20.77
N GLU A 1037 -22.10 -8.10 20.03
CA GLU A 1037 -22.36 -8.35 18.61
C GLU A 1037 -21.66 -7.29 17.75
N PRO A 1038 -20.83 -7.65 16.77
CA PRO A 1038 -20.15 -6.68 15.93
C PRO A 1038 -21.13 -5.99 14.97
N VAL A 1039 -21.02 -4.67 14.86
CA VAL A 1039 -21.87 -3.87 13.93
C VAL A 1039 -21.55 -4.20 12.47
N LYS A 1040 -20.30 -4.55 12.18
CA LYS A 1040 -19.78 -4.87 10.85
C LYS A 1040 -19.13 -6.25 10.87
N LYS A 1041 -19.23 -7.00 9.76
CA LYS A 1041 -18.46 -8.24 9.59
C LYS A 1041 -16.97 -7.94 9.82
N ALA A 1042 -16.30 -8.76 10.63
CA ALA A 1042 -14.90 -8.55 10.95
C ALA A 1042 -14.07 -8.53 9.67
N THR A 1043 -13.47 -7.38 9.40
CA THR A 1043 -12.61 -7.11 8.23
C THR A 1043 -11.15 -6.91 8.64
N GLY A 1044 -10.86 -7.07 9.94
CA GLY A 1044 -9.62 -6.64 10.59
C GLY A 1044 -9.76 -5.22 11.17
N GLY A 1045 -8.78 -4.78 11.95
CA GLY A 1045 -8.74 -3.42 12.50
C GLY A 1045 -9.67 -3.22 13.70
N VAL A 1046 -10.08 -1.96 13.91
CA VAL A 1046 -11.00 -1.59 14.99
C VAL A 1046 -12.44 -1.94 14.59
N VAL A 1047 -13.10 -2.76 15.41
CA VAL A 1047 -14.48 -3.18 15.24
C VAL A 1047 -15.30 -2.74 16.44
N VAL A 1048 -16.34 -1.96 16.20
CA VAL A 1048 -17.28 -1.53 17.23
C VAL A 1048 -18.27 -2.67 17.50
N LEU A 1049 -18.44 -2.99 18.78
CA LEU A 1049 -19.33 -4.02 19.28
C LEU A 1049 -20.55 -3.38 19.97
N LEU A 1050 -21.72 -3.96 19.74
CA LEU A 1050 -22.95 -3.65 20.45
C LEU A 1050 -23.04 -4.51 21.71
N ASP A 1051 -22.98 -3.87 22.87
CA ASP A 1051 -23.31 -4.51 24.14
C ASP A 1051 -24.84 -4.57 24.30
N LYS A 1052 -25.41 -5.78 24.21
CA LYS A 1052 -26.85 -6.02 24.43
C LYS A 1052 -27.27 -5.86 25.89
N LYS A 1053 -26.32 -5.80 26.83
CA LYS A 1053 -26.56 -5.67 28.27
C LYS A 1053 -25.66 -4.61 28.91
N PRO A 1054 -25.96 -3.32 28.68
CA PRO A 1054 -25.16 -2.21 29.23
C PRO A 1054 -25.26 -2.07 30.76
N SER A 1055 -26.19 -2.77 31.42
CA SER A 1055 -26.43 -2.71 32.88
C SER A 1055 -25.57 -3.66 33.71
N GLU A 1056 -24.91 -4.66 33.11
CA GLU A 1056 -24.01 -5.59 33.83
C GLU A 1056 -22.58 -4.99 33.90
N PRO A 1057 -21.86 -5.11 35.04
CA PRO A 1057 -20.48 -4.62 35.15
C PRO A 1057 -19.56 -5.26 34.11
N ARG A 1058 -18.55 -4.51 33.66
CA ARG A 1058 -17.70 -4.82 32.51
C ARG A 1058 -16.26 -5.01 32.97
N ASP A 1059 -15.62 -6.08 32.48
CA ASP A 1059 -14.18 -6.27 32.61
C ASP A 1059 -13.49 -5.51 31.47
N ILE A 1060 -12.77 -4.45 31.83
CA ILE A 1060 -12.13 -3.52 30.88
C ILE A 1060 -10.64 -3.78 30.86
N ILE A 1061 -10.07 -3.80 29.67
CA ILE A 1061 -8.63 -3.82 29.48
C ILE A 1061 -8.08 -2.39 29.61
N GLU A 1062 -7.36 -2.09 30.70
CA GLU A 1062 -6.75 -0.77 30.90
C GLU A 1062 -5.60 -0.50 29.90
N LEU A 1063 -5.60 0.68 29.25
CA LEU A 1063 -4.51 1.12 28.37
C LEU A 1063 -3.23 1.41 29.19
N SER A 1064 -2.25 0.52 29.12
CA SER A 1064 -1.04 0.54 29.95
C SER A 1064 0.11 1.35 29.34
N ALA A 1065 0.21 1.40 28.01
CA ALA A 1065 1.23 2.18 27.29
C ALA A 1065 1.08 3.70 27.47
N SER A 1066 -0.14 4.17 27.76
CA SER A 1066 -0.47 5.59 27.94
C SER A 1066 -0.37 6.10 29.38
N LYS A 1067 -0.20 5.22 30.39
CA LYS A 1067 -0.07 5.66 31.79
C LYS A 1067 1.33 6.22 32.04
N GLU A 1068 1.38 7.42 32.63
CA GLU A 1068 2.60 7.96 33.22
C GLU A 1068 3.11 6.96 34.28
N THR A 1069 4.32 6.41 34.11
CA THR A 1069 5.03 5.81 35.23
C THR A 1069 5.39 6.92 36.20
N LYS A 1070 4.45 7.27 37.10
CA LYS A 1070 4.81 7.93 38.35
C LYS A 1070 5.73 6.95 39.09
N PRO A 1071 6.98 7.31 39.42
CA PRO A 1071 7.79 6.48 40.30
C PRO A 1071 7.01 6.28 41.60
N ALA A 1072 6.82 5.01 41.98
CA ALA A 1072 6.06 4.63 43.15
C ALA A 1072 6.63 5.35 44.39
N ALA A 1073 5.88 6.34 44.89
CA ALA A 1073 6.14 6.93 46.18
C ALA A 1073 5.79 5.86 47.23
N THR A 1074 6.81 5.35 47.89
CA THR A 1074 6.66 4.55 49.10
C THR A 1074 5.81 5.29 50.11
N ALA A 1075 4.74 4.62 50.56
CA ALA A 1075 3.85 5.10 51.59
C ALA A 1075 4.61 5.40 52.89
N ALA A 1076 4.58 6.66 53.30
CA ALA A 1076 4.73 7.06 54.69
C ALA A 1076 3.73 8.19 54.97
N ALA A 1077 2.80 7.92 55.87
CA ALA A 1077 1.75 8.85 56.29
C ALA A 1077 2.32 10.03 57.08
N GLY A 1078 1.76 11.23 56.90
CA GLY A 1078 1.96 12.35 57.85
C GLY A 1078 1.86 13.76 57.25
N SER A 1079 0.69 14.37 57.42
CA SER A 1079 0.41 15.82 57.54
C SER A 1079 0.82 16.82 56.43
N SER A 1080 -0.20 17.53 55.98
CA SER A 1080 -0.24 18.82 55.29
C SER A 1080 0.77 19.89 55.75
N GLN A 1081 1.50 20.50 54.81
CA GLN A 1081 1.68 21.95 54.72
C GLN A 1081 2.31 22.36 53.38
N ALA A 1082 1.75 23.41 52.78
CA ALA A 1082 2.17 24.01 51.52
C ALA A 1082 3.60 24.56 51.61
N ASN A 1083 4.47 24.18 50.66
CA ASN A 1083 5.81 24.74 50.54
C ASN A 1083 6.08 25.11 49.06
N THR A 1084 6.26 26.41 48.83
CA THR A 1084 6.48 27.08 47.55
C THR A 1084 7.86 26.82 46.93
N VAL A 1085 7.92 26.97 45.60
CA VAL A 1085 9.06 26.70 44.69
C VAL A 1085 10.36 27.42 45.12
N GLN A 1086 10.28 28.56 45.81
CA GLN A 1086 11.43 29.34 46.28
C GLN A 1086 12.30 28.60 47.31
N SER A 1087 11.74 27.73 48.16
CA SER A 1087 12.51 27.04 49.21
C SER A 1087 13.37 25.90 48.65
N ARG A 1088 12.96 25.33 47.51
CA ARG A 1088 13.72 24.28 46.81
C ARG A 1088 14.93 24.84 46.07
N LEU A 1089 14.84 26.08 45.56
CA LEU A 1089 15.96 26.72 44.87
C LEU A 1089 17.11 27.06 45.83
N ASN A 1090 16.79 27.56 47.03
CA ASN A 1090 17.80 27.91 48.03
C ASN A 1090 18.48 26.67 48.65
N ALA A 1091 17.78 25.54 48.75
CA ALA A 1091 18.37 24.28 49.20
C ALA A 1091 19.33 23.67 48.15
N ALA A 1092 19.00 23.81 46.85
CA ALA A 1092 19.86 23.33 45.76
C ALA A 1092 21.17 24.13 45.63
N LEU A 1093 21.11 25.44 45.85
CA LEU A 1093 22.30 26.32 45.84
C LEU A 1093 23.24 26.05 47.02
N GLN A 1094 22.73 25.66 48.19
CA GLN A 1094 23.57 25.29 49.34
C GLN A 1094 24.21 23.89 49.18
N GLY A 1095 23.54 22.96 48.50
CA GLY A 1095 24.09 21.63 48.20
C GLY A 1095 25.23 21.65 47.19
N ALA A 1096 25.20 22.58 46.23
CA ALA A 1096 26.24 22.72 45.19
C ALA A 1096 27.58 23.25 45.73
N ALA A 1097 27.58 23.98 46.85
CA ALA A 1097 28.80 24.56 47.43
C ALA A 1097 29.64 23.55 48.27
N GLN A 1098 29.08 22.40 48.65
CA GLN A 1098 29.76 21.41 49.50
C GLN A 1098 30.30 20.18 48.74
N ALA A 1099 29.99 20.02 47.45
CA ALA A 1099 30.40 18.86 46.66
C ALA A 1099 31.75 19.03 45.93
N ALA A 1100 32.42 20.19 46.04
CA ALA A 1100 33.68 20.47 45.36
C ALA A 1100 34.94 20.00 46.12
N SER A 1101 34.83 19.22 47.20
CA SER A 1101 36.00 18.79 47.98
C SER A 1101 35.91 17.34 48.48
N ALA A 1102 36.14 16.36 47.61
CA ALA A 1102 36.77 15.07 47.95
C ALA A 1102 36.93 14.20 46.70
N ALA A 1103 38.18 13.85 46.36
CA ALA A 1103 38.54 12.98 45.25
C ALA A 1103 38.92 11.55 45.71
N ALA A 1104 38.42 10.55 44.96
CA ALA A 1104 38.95 9.17 44.72
C ALA A 1104 38.86 8.08 45.83
N PRO A 1105 39.04 6.77 45.52
CA PRO A 1105 38.08 5.91 44.79
C PRO A 1105 37.84 4.52 45.44
N SER A 1106 36.65 3.91 45.30
CA SER A 1106 36.48 2.43 45.38
C SER A 1106 35.10 1.89 44.90
N THR A 1107 35.17 1.00 43.89
CA THR A 1107 34.29 -0.15 43.53
C THR A 1107 32.77 0.02 43.27
N PRO A 1108 32.21 -0.71 42.27
CA PRO A 1108 30.92 -0.39 41.67
C PRO A 1108 29.74 -1.08 42.38
N ALA A 1109 28.73 -0.28 42.74
CA ALA A 1109 27.39 -0.77 43.09
C ALA A 1109 26.41 -0.44 41.96
N ARG A 1110 25.60 -1.45 41.58
CA ARG A 1110 24.51 -1.45 40.58
C ARG A 1110 23.77 -0.11 40.42
N PRO A 1111 23.50 0.37 39.18
CA PRO A 1111 22.65 1.53 38.99
C PRO A 1111 21.17 1.13 39.06
N GLY A 1112 20.44 1.79 39.95
CA GLY A 1112 18.98 1.83 39.98
C GLY A 1112 18.43 2.71 38.86
N ALA A 1113 17.15 2.48 38.56
CA ALA A 1113 16.37 3.03 37.47
C ALA A 1113 16.47 4.57 37.34
N SER A 1114 17.36 5.03 36.48
CA SER A 1114 17.22 6.29 35.76
C SER A 1114 16.72 5.98 34.34
N SER A 1115 15.91 6.89 33.78
CA SER A 1115 15.34 6.79 32.44
C SER A 1115 16.42 6.42 31.42
N GLY A 1116 16.34 5.25 30.78
CA GLY A 1116 17.35 4.79 29.83
C GLY A 1116 17.48 5.67 28.58
N ALA A 1117 16.46 6.49 28.28
CA ALA A 1117 16.55 7.54 27.26
C ALA A 1117 17.60 8.60 27.60
N ALA A 1118 17.84 8.89 28.89
CA ALA A 1118 18.86 9.84 29.33
C ALA A 1118 20.28 9.27 29.23
N ALA A 1119 20.44 7.95 29.42
CA ALA A 1119 21.74 7.27 29.27
C ALA A 1119 22.13 7.12 27.78
N ALA A 1120 21.19 6.72 26.93
CA ALA A 1120 21.37 6.72 25.47
C ALA A 1120 21.61 8.15 24.94
N ALA A 1121 20.96 9.15 25.54
CA ALA A 1121 21.20 10.54 25.21
C ALA A 1121 22.64 10.92 25.53
N GLY A 1122 23.14 10.65 26.74
CA GLY A 1122 24.52 10.95 27.12
C GLY A 1122 25.58 10.43 26.13
N VAL A 1123 25.32 9.28 25.51
CA VAL A 1123 26.21 8.68 24.50
C VAL A 1123 26.06 9.32 23.12
N LEU A 1124 24.84 9.48 22.62
CA LEU A 1124 24.57 10.08 21.31
C LEU A 1124 24.78 11.61 21.28
N THR A 1125 24.75 12.25 22.45
CA THR A 1125 25.02 13.69 22.63
C THR A 1125 26.46 13.98 23.01
N ALA A 1126 27.31 12.97 23.20
CA ALA A 1126 28.74 13.21 23.42
C ALA A 1126 29.35 13.91 22.19
N VAL A 1127 30.02 15.03 22.44
CA VAL A 1127 30.86 15.70 21.44
C VAL A 1127 32.01 14.74 21.15
N ASP A 1128 32.32 14.52 19.87
CA ASP A 1128 33.46 13.70 19.48
C ASP A 1128 34.73 14.37 20.04
N GLU A 1129 35.27 13.80 21.12
CA GLU A 1129 36.64 14.09 21.55
C GLU A 1129 37.52 13.33 20.57
N ASP A 1130 37.88 13.98 19.47
CA ASP A 1130 38.95 13.51 18.60
C ASP A 1130 40.20 13.34 19.48
N GLU A 1131 40.63 12.10 19.69
CA GLU A 1131 41.98 11.83 20.17
C GLU A 1131 42.95 12.31 19.07
N GLU A 1132 43.35 13.58 19.15
CA GLU A 1132 44.42 14.19 18.38
C GLU A 1132 45.70 13.34 18.53
N GLY A 1133 45.91 12.37 17.62
CA GLY A 1133 47.11 11.53 17.66
C GLY A 1133 47.12 10.26 16.81
N VAL A 1134 46.03 9.87 16.15
CA VAL A 1134 46.04 8.70 15.25
C VAL A 1134 46.08 9.19 13.80
N GLU A 1135 47.17 8.88 13.10
CA GLU A 1135 47.36 9.16 11.67
C GLU A 1135 46.15 8.69 10.87
N GLU A 1136 45.59 9.59 10.04
CA GLU A 1136 44.63 9.24 9.00
C GLU A 1136 45.18 8.10 8.15
N ALA A 1137 44.40 7.03 7.98
CA ALA A 1137 44.71 5.99 7.02
C ALA A 1137 44.77 6.63 5.61
N PRO A 1138 45.82 6.35 4.80
CA PRO A 1138 45.95 6.96 3.49
C PRO A 1138 44.78 6.56 2.59
N VAL A 1139 44.28 7.54 1.83
CA VAL A 1139 43.24 7.37 0.80
C VAL A 1139 43.70 6.28 -0.17
N PRO A 1140 42.85 5.27 -0.49
CA PRO A 1140 43.19 4.29 -1.52
C PRO A 1140 43.46 4.99 -2.86
N ASP A 1141 44.58 4.66 -3.51
CA ASP A 1141 44.92 5.20 -4.82
C ASP A 1141 43.85 4.90 -5.88
N ASP A 1142 43.72 5.80 -6.86
CA ASP A 1142 42.80 5.67 -7.98
C ASP A 1142 42.97 4.33 -8.72
N PHE A 1143 41.84 3.66 -8.96
CA PHE A 1143 41.76 2.38 -9.63
C PHE A 1143 42.35 2.48 -11.05
N THR A 1144 43.51 1.88 -11.27
CA THR A 1144 44.14 1.74 -12.59
C THR A 1144 43.68 0.43 -13.24
N TYR A 1145 43.13 0.55 -14.44
CA TYR A 1145 42.64 -0.58 -15.23
C TYR A 1145 43.80 -1.09 -16.10
N GLU A 1146 44.52 -2.13 -15.64
CA GLU A 1146 45.45 -2.85 -16.51
C GLU A 1146 44.65 -3.86 -17.34
N THR A 1147 44.52 -3.58 -18.64
CA THR A 1147 44.06 -4.57 -19.61
C THR A 1147 45.27 -5.43 -19.96
N GLU A 1148 45.29 -6.68 -19.50
CA GLU A 1148 46.19 -7.70 -20.04
C GLU A 1148 45.76 -7.99 -21.48
N GLY A 1149 46.33 -7.23 -22.42
CA GLY A 1149 46.33 -7.57 -23.83
C GLY A 1149 47.35 -8.67 -24.07
N GLU A 1150 46.87 -9.87 -24.37
CA GLU A 1150 47.60 -10.81 -25.20
C GLU A 1150 47.92 -10.12 -26.53
N ASP A 1151 49.19 -9.94 -26.86
CA ASP A 1151 49.70 -10.08 -28.23
C ASP A 1151 51.25 -10.05 -28.23
N GLU A 1152 51.80 -11.19 -28.63
CA GLU A 1152 52.92 -11.39 -29.56
C GLU A 1152 54.21 -10.56 -29.41
N GLU A 1153 55.33 -11.23 -29.11
CA GLU A 1153 56.58 -10.93 -29.81
C GLU A 1153 57.35 -12.22 -30.20
N LEU A 1154 57.88 -12.11 -31.43
CA LEU A 1154 58.93 -12.88 -32.08
C LEU A 1154 60.16 -13.17 -31.19
#